data_AF-A0A7T4B7D3-F1
#
_entry.id   AF-A0A7T4B7D3-F1
#
_cell.length_a   1.000
_cell.length_b   1.000
_cell.length_c   1.000
_cell.angle_alpha   90.00
_cell.angle_beta   90.00
_cell.angle_gamma   90.00
#
_symmetry.space_group_name_H-M   'P 1'
#
loop_
_entity.id
_entity.type
_entity.pdbx_description
1 polymer ?
#
loop_
_entity_poly.entity_id
_entity_poly.type
_entity_poly.pdbx_seq_one_letter_code
_entity_poly.pdbx_strand_id
1 'polypeptide(L)'
;MPRLSRASLLFLAALIAPAATAQSARLDYDLPAASLAVTLNRIAIQNNRVLSLDPAVVRGLEAPALRGAYTLDEALRHVTAGSGLEAVALPGGALTLRRSTQPVPTLAPIGVTGAPESAWGPVQGYVARRSATGTKTDTPIIETPQSISVITADRYNALGATNIKDALAYTPGVAITTYGADSRYDWVSLRGFDAYSPGFFLDGLPLRNNGNWGIWQTENYGAERIELLRGPASVLYGQSGPGGLVNVVSKRPQDEPLHELQAQVGDHQRRRIAADFTGPLDEEGKWLYRFVGMGLDSELPTHGIDNDRLYLAPSLTWRPSADTTLTLLAQYASKRGGTYTRARPAEGSLAPTAAGTHIPASLFVGEPGYDYFDQKQWLAGYELEHRVSDALTLRQNLRYGRLDLDYSAVQANGYLTVNDDAADPANYQTLRRSVSGSRERISSFTMDNQAQTDLTLGDWRHRILVGVDYQRTGIDQVSFSGGSAPPLSVYDPKYHQGPVMRGAPWMDADLTLAQTGLYLQDQIKWNERWVATLGGRYDMADIKVRSRLDDSTTKLRNNKFSGRAGLVYVDPTGWAPYVSYSESFIPTATLDPTQKQPFKPETSRQYEAGIRYQPPGTKDSYSAAVFDLRRQNYISYDADAMPRQTGEVTVRGVEFEATLQPIPRLNVIASYSWTPKAVVTASSNPAEIGRQATAVPLNRASLWVDYRFESRIKVGLGARFTGSNRGDGGEAPVPVPSFVLFDAMIGYETGRWNLALNARNLSNKTYIANCGYGSCYYGDPRTVVATASYRW
;
A
#
# COMPACT_ATOMS: atom_id res chain seq x y z
N MET A 1 45.27 -17.23 15.78
CA MET A 1 45.42 -18.65 15.39
C MET A 1 45.01 -18.80 13.93
N PRO A 2 45.93 -19.03 12.98
CA PRO A 2 45.60 -19.00 11.57
C PRO A 2 45.73 -20.36 10.86
N ARG A 3 44.98 -20.47 9.75
CA ARG A 3 45.17 -21.31 8.55
C ARG A 3 44.90 -22.82 8.68
N LEU A 4 43.79 -23.25 8.07
CA LEU A 4 43.66 -24.58 7.47
C LEU A 4 43.36 -24.45 5.98
N SER A 5 44.26 -25.06 5.22
CA SER A 5 44.37 -25.07 3.77
C SER A 5 43.47 -26.13 3.13
N ARG A 6 42.96 -25.79 1.93
CA ARG A 6 42.42 -26.70 0.92
C ARG A 6 43.46 -27.77 0.54
N ALA A 7 43.02 -29.01 0.27
CA ALA A 7 43.22 -29.68 -1.03
C ALA A 7 42.83 -31.18 -1.00
N SER A 8 42.16 -31.59 -2.09
CA SER A 8 42.23 -32.90 -2.77
C SER A 8 41.52 -34.11 -2.15
N LEU A 9 40.26 -34.32 -2.56
CA LEU A 9 39.59 -35.62 -2.58
C LEU A 9 39.70 -36.23 -3.99
N LEU A 10 40.35 -37.38 -4.06
CA LEU A 10 40.54 -38.21 -5.25
C LEU A 10 39.23 -38.90 -5.67
N PHE A 11 38.94 -38.83 -6.96
CA PHE A 11 37.94 -39.61 -7.68
C PHE A 11 38.35 -41.09 -7.72
N LEU A 12 37.40 -41.99 -7.42
CA LEU A 12 37.45 -43.40 -7.81
C LEU A 12 36.14 -43.74 -8.53
N ALA A 13 36.17 -43.68 -9.87
CA ALA A 13 35.09 -44.14 -10.73
C ALA A 13 35.34 -45.63 -11.06
N ALA A 14 34.42 -46.49 -10.67
CA ALA A 14 34.44 -47.91 -11.00
C ALA A 14 34.01 -48.13 -12.46
N LEU A 15 34.76 -48.97 -13.18
CA LEU A 15 34.44 -49.47 -14.51
C LEU A 15 33.17 -50.34 -14.47
N ILE A 16 32.13 -49.92 -15.18
CA ILE A 16 31.03 -50.79 -15.63
C ILE A 16 31.15 -50.88 -17.15
N ALA A 17 31.41 -52.07 -17.66
CA ALA A 17 31.40 -52.37 -19.09
C ALA A 17 29.97 -52.21 -19.65
N PRO A 18 29.76 -51.56 -20.81
CA PRO A 18 28.45 -51.50 -21.42
C PRO A 18 28.09 -52.87 -22.01
N ALA A 19 26.93 -53.40 -21.61
CA ALA A 19 26.28 -54.47 -22.35
C ALA A 19 25.94 -53.95 -23.75
N ALA A 20 26.43 -54.63 -24.79
CA ALA A 20 26.07 -54.34 -26.16
C ALA A 20 24.57 -54.63 -26.37
N THR A 21 23.75 -53.58 -26.38
CA THR A 21 22.38 -53.64 -26.87
C THR A 21 22.42 -53.79 -28.39
N ALA A 22 21.88 -54.89 -28.91
CA ALA A 22 21.68 -55.05 -30.35
C ALA A 22 20.81 -53.89 -30.85
N GLN A 23 21.38 -53.04 -31.71
CA GLN A 23 20.69 -51.90 -32.27
C GLN A 23 19.63 -52.41 -33.27
N SER A 24 18.35 -52.18 -32.97
CA SER A 24 17.25 -52.57 -33.85
C SER A 24 17.43 -51.95 -35.24
N ALA A 25 17.37 -52.76 -36.30
CA ALA A 25 17.51 -52.27 -37.67
C ALA A 25 16.43 -51.22 -37.99
N ARG A 26 16.83 -50.12 -38.64
CA ARG A 26 15.91 -49.09 -39.15
C ARG A 26 15.51 -49.44 -40.58
N LEU A 27 14.22 -49.32 -40.89
CA LEU A 27 13.65 -49.49 -42.22
C LEU A 27 13.07 -48.17 -42.70
N ASP A 28 13.15 -47.91 -44.01
CA ASP A 28 12.50 -46.76 -44.62
C ASP A 28 11.02 -47.04 -44.87
N TYR A 29 10.17 -46.16 -44.35
CA TYR A 29 8.73 -46.18 -44.55
C TYR A 29 8.30 -45.00 -45.43
N ASP A 30 7.37 -45.22 -46.35
CA ASP A 30 6.61 -44.17 -47.03
C ASP A 30 5.14 -44.60 -47.08
N LEU A 31 4.46 -44.42 -45.95
CA LEU A 31 3.06 -44.77 -45.77
C LEU A 31 2.24 -43.48 -45.63
N PRO A 32 1.26 -43.20 -46.51
CA PRO A 32 0.37 -42.07 -46.33
C PRO A 32 -0.56 -42.29 -45.13
N ALA A 33 -1.22 -41.23 -44.66
CA ALA A 33 -2.26 -41.35 -43.65
C ALA A 33 -3.39 -42.26 -44.17
N ALA A 34 -3.79 -43.23 -43.36
CA ALA A 34 -4.75 -44.26 -43.72
C ALA A 34 -5.34 -44.89 -42.45
N SER A 35 -6.29 -45.83 -42.61
CA SER A 35 -6.79 -46.60 -41.46
C SER A 35 -5.66 -47.24 -40.66
N LEU A 36 -5.72 -47.12 -39.34
CA LEU A 36 -4.72 -47.64 -38.41
C LEU A 36 -4.45 -49.14 -38.62
N ALA A 37 -5.49 -49.91 -38.92
CA ALA A 37 -5.38 -51.34 -39.23
C ALA A 37 -4.52 -51.60 -40.47
N VAL A 38 -4.70 -50.79 -41.53
CA VAL A 38 -3.97 -50.93 -42.79
C VAL A 38 -2.50 -50.55 -42.60
N THR A 39 -2.24 -49.45 -41.90
CA THR A 39 -0.88 -48.97 -41.64
C THR A 39 -0.09 -49.95 -40.75
N LEU A 40 -0.69 -50.47 -39.69
CA LEU A 40 -0.07 -51.48 -38.83
C LEU A 40 0.23 -52.78 -39.57
N ASN A 41 -0.67 -53.22 -40.45
CA ASN A 41 -0.45 -54.43 -41.24
C ASN A 41 0.73 -54.26 -42.22
N ARG A 42 0.86 -53.08 -42.85
CA ARG A 42 2.01 -52.77 -43.73
C ARG A 42 3.34 -52.75 -42.97
N ILE A 43 3.36 -52.16 -41.78
CA ILE A 43 4.55 -52.17 -40.90
C ILE A 43 4.90 -53.61 -40.48
N ALA A 44 3.90 -54.42 -40.10
CA ALA A 44 4.11 -55.82 -39.73
C ALA A 44 4.74 -56.63 -40.88
N ILE A 45 4.21 -56.49 -42.11
CA ILE A 45 4.74 -57.15 -43.31
C ILE A 45 6.18 -56.71 -43.58
N GLN A 46 6.49 -55.41 -43.54
CA GLN A 46 7.84 -54.90 -43.80
C GLN A 46 8.87 -55.37 -42.78
N ASN A 47 8.45 -55.69 -41.55
CA ASN A 47 9.32 -56.20 -40.49
C ASN A 47 9.25 -57.73 -40.33
N ASN A 48 8.58 -58.43 -41.26
CA ASN A 48 8.36 -59.87 -41.20
C ASN A 48 7.75 -60.34 -39.86
N ARG A 49 6.75 -59.60 -39.35
CA ARG A 49 6.02 -59.88 -38.12
C ARG A 49 4.56 -60.22 -38.41
N VAL A 50 3.96 -61.03 -37.56
CA VAL A 50 2.51 -61.34 -37.59
C VAL A 50 1.76 -60.31 -36.76
N LEU A 51 0.72 -59.70 -37.31
CA LEU A 51 -0.17 -58.79 -36.58
C LEU A 51 -1.41 -59.54 -36.08
N SER A 52 -1.60 -59.58 -34.77
CA SER A 52 -2.76 -60.19 -34.11
C SER A 52 -3.54 -59.11 -33.35
N LEU A 53 -4.65 -58.65 -33.91
CA LEU A 53 -5.52 -57.64 -33.31
C LEU A 53 -7.00 -57.96 -33.54
N ASP A 54 -7.85 -57.47 -32.65
CA ASP A 54 -9.30 -57.49 -32.82
C ASP A 54 -9.72 -56.30 -33.73
N PRO A 55 -10.33 -56.55 -34.91
CA PRO A 55 -10.78 -55.48 -35.81
C PRO A 55 -11.74 -54.47 -35.18
N ALA A 56 -12.46 -54.83 -34.10
CA ALA A 56 -13.32 -53.91 -33.38
C ALA A 56 -12.53 -52.80 -32.67
N VAL A 57 -11.28 -53.07 -32.26
CA VAL A 57 -10.44 -52.15 -31.48
C VAL A 57 -9.86 -51.02 -32.34
N VAL A 58 -9.68 -51.25 -33.63
CA VAL A 58 -9.08 -50.29 -34.59
C VAL A 58 -10.11 -49.68 -35.55
N ARG A 59 -11.39 -49.99 -35.37
CA ARG A 59 -12.47 -49.53 -36.25
C ARG A 59 -12.65 -48.02 -36.13
N GLY A 60 -12.54 -47.32 -37.26
CA GLY A 60 -12.70 -45.86 -37.32
C GLY A 60 -11.48 -45.05 -36.85
N LEU A 61 -10.36 -45.71 -36.51
CA LEU A 61 -9.11 -45.03 -36.17
C LEU A 61 -8.21 -44.87 -37.39
N GLU A 62 -7.61 -43.68 -37.53
CA GLU A 62 -6.64 -43.36 -38.58
C GLU A 62 -5.23 -43.26 -38.00
N ALA A 63 -4.25 -43.75 -38.76
CA ALA A 63 -2.84 -43.56 -38.48
C ALA A 63 -2.32 -42.33 -39.24
N PRO A 64 -1.47 -41.49 -38.62
CA PRO A 64 -0.75 -40.43 -39.32
C PRO A 64 0.18 -41.02 -40.39
N ALA A 65 0.59 -40.18 -41.36
CA ALA A 65 1.59 -40.58 -42.33
C ALA A 65 2.93 -40.92 -41.64
N LEU A 66 3.60 -41.97 -42.12
CA LEU A 66 4.90 -42.43 -41.63
C LEU A 66 5.90 -42.37 -42.79
N ARG A 67 6.83 -41.42 -42.73
CA ARG A 67 7.83 -41.15 -43.78
C ARG A 67 9.24 -41.03 -43.22
N GLY A 68 10.16 -41.88 -43.67
CA GLY A 68 11.57 -41.89 -43.28
C GLY A 68 12.02 -43.18 -42.60
N ALA A 69 13.26 -43.19 -42.11
CA ALA A 69 13.89 -44.35 -41.49
C ALA A 69 13.51 -44.50 -40.01
N TYR A 70 12.75 -45.53 -39.66
CA TYR A 70 12.33 -45.83 -38.29
C TYR A 70 12.71 -47.26 -37.88
N THR A 71 13.01 -47.46 -36.60
CA THR A 71 12.96 -48.81 -36.00
C THR A 71 11.50 -49.27 -35.90
N LEU A 72 11.27 -50.58 -35.77
CA LEU A 72 9.91 -51.13 -35.58
C LEU A 72 9.16 -50.44 -34.44
N ASP A 73 9.80 -50.27 -33.27
CA ASP A 73 9.16 -49.65 -32.11
C ASP A 73 8.88 -48.16 -32.31
N GLU A 74 9.76 -47.43 -33.03
CA GLU A 74 9.52 -46.02 -33.38
C GLU A 74 8.35 -45.89 -34.37
N ALA A 75 8.31 -46.74 -35.39
CA ALA A 75 7.23 -46.78 -36.38
C ALA A 75 5.89 -47.06 -35.73
N LEU A 76 5.83 -48.08 -34.85
CA LEU A 76 4.63 -48.47 -34.12
C LEU A 76 4.14 -47.36 -33.18
N ARG A 77 5.02 -46.75 -32.39
CA ARG A 77 4.65 -45.62 -31.52
C ARG A 77 4.12 -44.42 -32.31
N HIS A 78 4.74 -44.12 -33.45
CA HIS A 78 4.33 -43.00 -34.29
C HIS A 78 2.92 -43.21 -34.86
N VAL A 79 2.62 -44.42 -35.38
CA VAL A 79 1.33 -44.66 -36.03
C VAL A 79 0.19 -44.91 -35.04
N THR A 80 0.48 -45.32 -33.79
CA THR A 80 -0.53 -45.44 -32.73
C THR A 80 -0.66 -44.16 -31.88
N ALA A 81 0.12 -43.11 -32.14
CA ALA A 81 0.06 -41.85 -31.39
C ALA A 81 -1.35 -41.22 -31.48
N GLY A 82 -1.90 -40.82 -30.34
CA GLY A 82 -3.25 -40.22 -30.26
C GLY A 82 -4.42 -41.19 -30.39
N SER A 83 -4.19 -42.47 -30.73
CA SER A 83 -5.25 -43.48 -30.88
C SER A 83 -5.77 -44.06 -29.55
N GLY A 84 -5.10 -43.76 -28.42
CA GLY A 84 -5.35 -44.40 -27.12
C GLY A 84 -4.88 -45.85 -27.04
N LEU A 85 -4.17 -46.35 -28.07
CA LEU A 85 -3.64 -47.71 -28.17
C LEU A 85 -2.11 -47.69 -28.22
N GLU A 86 -1.51 -48.78 -27.76
CA GLU A 86 -0.08 -49.07 -27.85
C GLU A 86 0.11 -50.40 -28.56
N ALA A 87 0.94 -50.42 -29.60
CA ALA A 87 1.37 -51.67 -30.23
C ALA A 87 2.55 -52.28 -29.47
N VAL A 88 2.43 -53.56 -29.12
CA VAL A 88 3.39 -54.29 -28.31
C VAL A 88 3.78 -55.58 -29.02
N ALA A 89 5.08 -55.90 -29.02
CA ALA A 89 5.58 -57.19 -29.47
C ALA A 89 5.40 -58.26 -28.37
N LEU A 90 4.75 -59.36 -28.72
CA LEU A 90 4.59 -60.54 -27.87
C LEU A 90 5.87 -61.42 -27.90
N PRO A 91 6.06 -62.28 -26.89
CA PRO A 91 7.08 -63.33 -26.94
C PRO A 91 6.88 -64.16 -28.22
N GLY A 92 7.90 -64.22 -29.09
CA GLY A 92 7.83 -64.84 -30.42
C GLY A 92 7.73 -63.87 -31.60
N GLY A 93 7.67 -62.55 -31.35
CA GLY A 93 7.79 -61.52 -32.39
C GLY A 93 6.48 -61.13 -33.10
N ALA A 94 5.33 -61.65 -32.68
CA ALA A 94 4.03 -61.18 -33.14
C ALA A 94 3.70 -59.81 -32.53
N LEU A 95 2.98 -58.95 -33.25
CA LEU A 95 2.52 -57.63 -32.81
C LEU A 95 1.06 -57.71 -32.37
N THR A 96 0.72 -57.05 -31.27
CA THR A 96 -0.67 -56.88 -30.81
C THR A 96 -0.92 -55.45 -30.33
N LEU A 97 -2.18 -55.08 -30.14
CA LEU A 97 -2.58 -53.79 -29.61
C LEU A 97 -3.17 -53.94 -28.21
N ARG A 98 -2.74 -53.09 -27.28
CA ARG A 98 -3.40 -52.90 -25.98
C ARG A 98 -3.80 -51.45 -25.82
N ARG A 99 -4.76 -51.17 -24.92
CA ARG A 99 -5.04 -49.79 -24.51
C ARG A 99 -3.79 -49.22 -23.85
N SER A 100 -3.35 -48.05 -24.32
CA SER A 100 -2.21 -47.35 -23.73
C SER A 100 -2.57 -46.96 -22.30
N THR A 101 -1.79 -47.43 -21.32
CA THR A 101 -1.87 -46.96 -19.93
C THR A 101 -0.98 -45.74 -19.69
N GLN A 102 -0.27 -45.27 -20.73
CA GLN A 102 0.53 -44.05 -20.65
C GLN A 102 -0.34 -42.84 -21.02
N PRO A 103 -0.35 -41.77 -20.21
CA PRO A 103 -0.97 -40.51 -20.58
C PRO A 103 -0.39 -40.07 -21.93
N VAL A 104 -1.25 -39.85 -22.92
CA VAL A 104 -0.83 -39.15 -24.14
C VAL A 104 -0.14 -37.87 -23.68
N PRO A 105 1.13 -37.61 -24.05
CA PRO A 105 1.71 -36.30 -23.83
C PRO A 105 1.03 -35.37 -24.84
N THR A 106 -0.20 -34.96 -24.55
CA THR A 106 -0.60 -33.61 -24.90
C THR A 106 0.48 -32.74 -24.30
N LEU A 107 1.24 -32.04 -25.16
CA LEU A 107 1.98 -30.86 -24.73
C LEU A 107 1.05 -30.16 -23.75
N ALA A 108 1.49 -30.00 -22.50
CA ALA A 108 0.71 -29.19 -21.57
C ALA A 108 0.33 -27.94 -22.38
N PRO A 109 -0.96 -27.54 -22.46
CA PRO A 109 -1.25 -26.22 -22.96
C PRO A 109 -0.25 -25.31 -22.27
N ILE A 110 0.38 -24.42 -23.02
CA ILE A 110 1.22 -23.39 -22.40
C ILE A 110 0.27 -22.70 -21.43
N GLY A 111 0.27 -23.16 -20.19
CA GLY A 111 -0.29 -22.49 -19.07
C GLY A 111 0.65 -21.33 -18.97
N VAL A 112 0.26 -20.21 -19.57
CA VAL A 112 0.74 -18.93 -19.12
C VAL A 112 0.29 -18.86 -17.66
N THR A 113 1.10 -19.42 -16.77
CA THR A 113 0.86 -19.41 -15.34
C THR A 113 1.06 -17.97 -14.91
N GLY A 114 -0.06 -17.27 -14.78
CA GLY A 114 -0.14 -15.87 -14.38
C GLY A 114 -0.51 -14.96 -15.55
N ALA A 115 -1.68 -14.33 -15.47
CA ALA A 115 -1.90 -13.09 -16.19
C ALA A 115 -0.72 -12.14 -15.91
N PRO A 116 -0.23 -11.38 -16.91
CA PRO A 116 0.83 -10.40 -16.68
C PRO A 116 0.41 -9.46 -15.54
N GLU A 117 1.36 -9.13 -14.66
CA GLU A 117 1.11 -8.16 -13.58
C GLU A 117 0.53 -6.89 -14.20
N SER A 118 -0.52 -6.35 -13.57
CA SER A 118 -1.13 -5.09 -13.94
C SER A 118 -0.79 -4.03 -12.89
N ALA A 119 -0.79 -2.76 -13.27
CA ALA A 119 -0.72 -1.62 -12.35
C ALA A 119 -1.90 -1.48 -11.37
N TRP A 120 -3.02 -2.20 -11.58
CA TRP A 120 -4.20 -2.14 -10.71
C TRP A 120 -4.61 -3.50 -10.11
N GLY A 121 -4.03 -4.60 -10.60
CA GLY A 121 -4.36 -5.96 -10.17
C GLY A 121 -3.63 -6.46 -8.91
N PRO A 122 -3.86 -7.74 -8.54
CA PRO A 122 -3.11 -8.41 -7.48
C PRO A 122 -1.61 -8.51 -7.82
N VAL A 123 -0.78 -8.54 -6.77
CA VAL A 123 0.66 -8.79 -6.87
C VAL A 123 0.99 -10.08 -6.13
N GLN A 124 1.67 -11.00 -6.81
CA GLN A 124 2.12 -12.25 -6.20
C GLN A 124 3.44 -12.04 -5.46
N GLY A 125 3.47 -12.27 -4.15
CA GLY A 125 4.64 -12.05 -3.30
C GLY A 125 4.82 -10.58 -2.90
N TYR A 126 6.05 -10.20 -2.54
CA TYR A 126 6.32 -8.90 -1.92
C TYR A 126 6.74 -7.80 -2.89
N VAL A 127 7.08 -8.14 -4.14
CA VAL A 127 7.63 -7.20 -5.12
C VAL A 127 6.64 -6.98 -6.24
N ALA A 128 6.13 -5.76 -6.33
CA ALA A 128 5.45 -5.27 -7.52
C ALA A 128 6.48 -4.80 -8.55
N ARG A 129 6.22 -5.06 -9.83
CA ARG A 129 7.00 -4.55 -10.97
C ARG A 129 6.29 -3.41 -11.68
N ARG A 130 4.98 -3.25 -11.51
CA ARG A 130 4.17 -2.27 -12.23
C ARG A 130 3.25 -1.50 -11.29
N SER A 131 3.04 -0.23 -11.61
CA SER A 131 2.16 0.65 -10.85
C SER A 131 1.68 1.78 -11.74
N ALA A 132 0.44 2.22 -11.54
CA ALA A 132 -0.09 3.42 -12.18
C ALA A 132 0.12 4.66 -11.32
N THR A 133 0.46 4.53 -10.03
CA THR A 133 0.53 5.68 -9.13
C THR A 133 1.50 6.76 -9.62
N GLY A 134 2.64 6.40 -10.19
CA GLY A 134 3.64 7.37 -10.66
C GLY A 134 3.27 8.13 -11.94
N THR A 135 2.38 7.58 -12.78
CA THR A 135 2.22 8.00 -14.18
C THR A 135 0.77 8.03 -14.68
N LYS A 136 -0.19 7.55 -13.87
CA LYS A 136 -1.59 7.24 -14.24
C LYS A 136 -1.76 6.25 -15.40
N THR A 137 -0.69 5.56 -15.78
CA THR A 137 -0.67 4.55 -16.85
C THR A 137 0.01 3.29 -16.35
N ASP A 138 -0.29 2.14 -16.95
CA ASP A 138 0.34 0.88 -16.56
C ASP A 138 1.84 0.86 -16.93
N THR A 139 2.68 1.26 -15.97
CA THR A 139 4.11 1.54 -16.18
C THR A 139 4.97 0.63 -15.31
N PRO A 140 6.05 0.03 -15.85
CA PRO A 140 7.09 -0.58 -15.04
C PRO A 140 7.66 0.41 -14.01
N ILE A 141 7.74 -0.01 -12.75
CA ILE A 141 8.31 0.82 -11.67
C ILE A 141 9.75 1.25 -11.99
N ILE A 142 10.50 0.38 -12.68
CA ILE A 142 11.88 0.67 -13.10
C ILE A 142 11.96 1.88 -14.06
N GLU A 143 10.91 2.16 -14.83
CA GLU A 143 10.83 3.26 -15.80
C GLU A 143 10.27 4.57 -15.20
N THR A 144 9.82 4.56 -13.95
CA THR A 144 9.20 5.75 -13.31
C THR A 144 10.28 6.65 -12.68
N PRO A 145 10.43 7.93 -13.04
CA PRO A 145 11.48 8.79 -12.48
C PRO A 145 11.11 9.40 -11.11
N GLN A 146 10.61 8.60 -10.16
CA GLN A 146 10.27 9.07 -8.81
C GLN A 146 10.22 7.93 -7.79
N SER A 147 10.68 8.17 -6.55
CA SER A 147 10.62 7.19 -5.45
C SER A 147 9.21 6.65 -5.24
N ILE A 148 9.04 5.34 -5.48
CA ILE A 148 7.78 4.63 -5.30
C ILE A 148 8.00 3.35 -4.52
N SER A 149 7.15 3.11 -3.51
CA SER A 149 7.08 1.86 -2.76
C SER A 149 5.71 1.24 -2.94
N VAL A 150 5.65 -0.06 -3.20
CA VAL A 150 4.40 -0.81 -3.28
C VAL A 150 4.38 -1.84 -2.16
N ILE A 151 3.36 -1.79 -1.31
CA ILE A 151 3.12 -2.71 -0.21
C ILE A 151 2.00 -3.65 -0.66
N THR A 152 2.38 -4.89 -0.99
CA THR A 152 1.45 -5.92 -1.48
C THR A 152 0.64 -6.54 -0.34
N ALA A 153 -0.46 -7.21 -0.68
CA ALA A 153 -1.25 -7.99 0.27
C ALA A 153 -0.42 -9.04 1.02
N ASP A 154 0.42 -9.80 0.31
CA ASP A 154 1.29 -10.80 0.93
C ASP A 154 2.26 -10.17 1.94
N ARG A 155 2.79 -8.97 1.65
CA ARG A 155 3.70 -8.24 2.53
C ARG A 155 2.99 -7.80 3.80
N TYR A 156 1.89 -7.05 3.72
CA TYR A 156 1.25 -6.53 4.93
C TYR A 156 0.59 -7.64 5.77
N ASN A 157 0.15 -8.75 5.16
CA ASN A 157 -0.35 -9.92 5.87
C ASN A 157 0.76 -10.61 6.67
N ALA A 158 1.96 -10.77 6.09
CA ALA A 158 3.10 -11.33 6.80
C ALA A 158 3.51 -10.45 8.00
N LEU A 159 3.49 -9.13 7.83
CA LEU A 159 3.75 -8.15 8.89
C LEU A 159 2.71 -8.19 10.02
N GLY A 160 1.56 -8.87 9.82
CA GLY A 160 0.44 -8.84 10.77
C GLY A 160 -0.14 -7.44 10.93
N ALA A 161 -0.18 -6.67 9.84
CA ALA A 161 -0.68 -5.30 9.87
C ALA A 161 -2.18 -5.27 10.18
N THR A 162 -2.57 -4.41 11.12
CA THR A 162 -3.97 -4.32 11.59
C THR A 162 -4.71 -3.08 11.09
N ASN A 163 -3.99 -2.21 10.38
CA ASN A 163 -4.45 -0.95 9.83
C ASN A 163 -3.43 -0.46 8.77
N ILE A 164 -3.66 0.71 8.16
CA ILE A 164 -2.79 1.22 7.08
C ILE A 164 -1.42 1.64 7.61
N LYS A 165 -1.35 2.38 8.72
CA LYS A 165 -0.07 2.84 9.30
C LYS A 165 0.84 1.64 9.63
N ASP A 166 0.26 0.53 10.07
CA ASP A 166 0.93 -0.73 10.35
C ASP A 166 1.56 -1.39 9.13
N ALA A 167 0.88 -1.35 7.98
CA ALA A 167 1.36 -1.89 6.72
C ALA A 167 2.58 -1.11 6.18
N LEU A 168 2.69 0.17 6.54
CA LEU A 168 3.74 1.07 6.08
C LEU A 168 4.95 1.16 7.03
N ALA A 169 4.93 0.42 8.15
CA ALA A 169 5.93 0.51 9.22
C ALA A 169 7.37 0.17 8.77
N TYR A 170 7.52 -0.55 7.67
CA TYR A 170 8.80 -1.02 7.09
C TYR A 170 9.18 -0.30 5.80
N THR A 171 8.64 0.89 5.57
CA THR A 171 8.85 1.67 4.34
C THR A 171 9.73 2.90 4.63
N PRO A 172 10.75 3.19 3.81
CA PRO A 172 11.63 4.33 4.05
C PRO A 172 10.90 5.65 3.83
N GLY A 173 11.33 6.70 4.54
CA GLY A 173 10.74 8.03 4.47
C GLY A 173 9.36 8.16 5.11
N VAL A 174 8.82 7.08 5.71
CA VAL A 174 7.49 7.05 6.33
C VAL A 174 7.59 7.07 7.85
N ALA A 175 6.90 8.02 8.49
CA ALA A 175 6.64 7.97 9.93
C ALA A 175 5.18 7.63 10.20
N ILE A 176 4.96 6.66 11.10
CA ILE A 176 3.65 6.07 11.40
C ILE A 176 3.21 6.28 12.85
N THR A 177 3.97 7.09 13.60
CA THR A 177 3.75 7.32 15.03
C THR A 177 3.77 8.81 15.37
N THR A 178 3.41 9.68 14.42
CA THR A 178 3.41 11.14 14.57
C THR A 178 2.61 11.59 15.80
N TYR A 179 1.52 10.88 16.10
CA TYR A 179 0.70 11.06 17.31
C TYR A 179 0.63 9.78 18.16
N GLY A 180 1.68 8.97 18.13
CA GLY A 180 1.79 7.73 18.92
C GLY A 180 0.65 6.75 18.66
N ALA A 181 0.04 6.28 19.75
CA ALA A 181 -1.03 5.27 19.76
C ALA A 181 -2.44 5.82 19.50
N ASP A 182 -2.58 7.03 18.94
CA ASP A 182 -3.89 7.63 18.65
C ASP A 182 -4.81 6.64 17.93
N SER A 183 -5.89 6.26 18.62
CA SER A 183 -6.86 5.29 18.13
C SER A 183 -7.72 5.84 17.01
N ARG A 184 -7.82 7.16 16.84
CA ARG A 184 -8.81 7.78 15.95
C ARG A 184 -8.42 7.61 14.48
N TYR A 185 -7.14 7.75 14.13
CA TYR A 185 -6.65 7.77 12.75
C TYR A 185 -5.33 6.99 12.57
N ASP A 186 -5.07 6.58 11.35
CA ASP A 186 -3.84 5.88 10.96
C ASP A 186 -2.75 6.88 10.55
N TRP A 187 -2.35 7.80 11.42
CA TRP A 187 -1.43 8.90 11.07
C TRP A 187 -0.15 8.47 10.33
N VAL A 188 0.06 9.04 9.14
CA VAL A 188 1.21 8.78 8.26
C VAL A 188 1.81 10.11 7.81
N SER A 189 3.13 10.25 7.91
CA SER A 189 3.86 11.34 7.28
C SER A 189 4.93 10.81 6.32
N LEU A 190 5.11 11.51 5.21
CA LEU A 190 6.08 11.22 4.16
C LEU A 190 7.12 12.34 4.12
N ARG A 191 8.39 12.00 4.31
CA ARG A 191 9.52 12.96 4.35
C ARG A 191 9.24 14.15 5.30
N GLY A 192 8.54 13.88 6.41
CA GLY A 192 8.21 14.89 7.43
C GLY A 192 6.95 15.71 7.20
N PHE A 193 6.20 15.46 6.12
CA PHE A 193 4.94 16.15 5.83
C PHE A 193 3.75 15.19 5.97
N ASP A 194 2.62 15.71 6.45
CA ASP A 194 1.37 14.93 6.56
C ASP A 194 0.94 14.36 5.20
N ALA A 195 0.55 13.08 5.20
CA ALA A 195 0.03 12.40 4.03
C ALA A 195 -1.51 12.39 3.98
N TYR A 196 -2.22 12.69 5.07
CA TYR A 196 -3.70 12.64 5.06
C TYR A 196 -4.32 13.82 4.37
N SER A 197 -3.80 15.03 4.61
CA SER A 197 -4.35 16.25 4.04
C SER A 197 -3.31 16.98 3.19
N PRO A 198 -3.40 16.96 1.84
CA PRO A 198 -4.36 16.28 0.96
C PRO A 198 -3.79 15.02 0.24
N GLY A 199 -2.84 14.29 0.84
CA GLY A 199 -2.10 13.21 0.17
C GLY A 199 -2.73 11.81 0.17
N PHE A 200 -4.00 11.63 0.52
CA PHE A 200 -4.61 10.30 0.65
C PHE A 200 -5.56 9.99 -0.50
N PHE A 201 -5.37 8.83 -1.15
CA PHE A 201 -6.06 8.43 -2.37
C PHE A 201 -6.58 7.01 -2.24
N LEU A 202 -7.70 6.76 -2.93
CA LEU A 202 -8.26 5.43 -3.11
C LEU A 202 -8.52 5.27 -4.60
N ASP A 203 -7.97 4.23 -5.21
CA ASP A 203 -8.15 3.91 -6.63
C ASP A 203 -7.75 5.08 -7.55
N GLY A 204 -6.70 5.82 -7.17
CA GLY A 204 -6.20 6.99 -7.91
C GLY A 204 -7.07 8.25 -7.82
N LEU A 205 -8.22 8.19 -7.13
CA LEU A 205 -9.09 9.35 -6.85
C LEU A 205 -8.84 9.89 -5.43
N PRO A 206 -8.83 11.22 -5.23
CA PRO A 206 -8.53 11.81 -3.94
C PRO A 206 -9.61 11.51 -2.90
N LEU A 207 -9.16 11.24 -1.67
CA LEU A 207 -9.99 11.24 -0.47
C LEU A 207 -9.74 12.55 0.28
N ARG A 208 -10.32 13.65 -0.22
CA ARG A 208 -10.11 14.98 0.34
C ARG A 208 -10.54 15.06 1.79
N ASN A 209 -9.56 15.26 2.66
CA ASN A 209 -9.74 15.57 4.08
C ASN A 209 -9.74 17.09 4.28
N ASN A 210 -10.50 17.58 5.25
CA ASN A 210 -10.61 19.01 5.55
C ASN A 210 -9.49 19.55 6.45
N GLY A 211 -8.53 18.69 6.84
CA GLY A 211 -7.48 19.03 7.79
C GLY A 211 -7.97 19.23 9.22
N ASN A 212 -9.20 18.80 9.56
CA ASN A 212 -9.72 18.78 10.92
C ASN A 212 -10.03 17.33 11.37
N TRP A 213 -11.24 17.01 11.87
CA TRP A 213 -11.53 15.69 12.44
C TRP A 213 -12.21 14.72 11.46
N GLY A 214 -12.96 15.20 10.47
CA GLY A 214 -13.59 14.37 9.44
C GLY A 214 -12.58 13.85 8.41
N ILE A 215 -11.96 12.70 8.69
CA ILE A 215 -10.92 12.08 7.86
C ILE A 215 -11.42 10.76 7.28
N TRP A 216 -11.37 10.62 5.95
CA TRP A 216 -11.68 9.35 5.28
C TRP A 216 -10.74 8.25 5.72
N GLN A 217 -11.30 7.09 6.06
CA GLN A 217 -10.54 5.90 6.44
C GLN A 217 -10.55 4.86 5.33
N THR A 218 -9.53 4.02 5.27
CA THR A 218 -9.47 2.87 4.36
C THR A 218 -9.16 1.62 5.18
N GLU A 219 -9.62 0.47 4.69
CA GLU A 219 -9.44 -0.81 5.36
C GLU A 219 -8.39 -1.63 4.61
N ASN A 220 -7.32 -2.05 5.31
CA ASN A 220 -6.23 -2.77 4.66
C ASN A 220 -6.66 -4.15 4.14
N TYR A 221 -7.65 -4.80 4.76
CA TYR A 221 -8.21 -6.05 4.22
C TYR A 221 -8.91 -5.88 2.86
N GLY A 222 -9.46 -4.67 2.60
CA GLY A 222 -10.06 -4.30 1.31
C GLY A 222 -9.04 -3.86 0.26
N ALA A 223 -7.78 -3.68 0.64
CA ALA A 223 -6.71 -3.23 -0.24
C ALA A 223 -6.02 -4.41 -0.94
N GLU A 224 -5.91 -4.35 -2.26
CA GLU A 224 -5.07 -5.23 -3.06
C GLU A 224 -3.58 -4.87 -2.84
N ARG A 225 -3.30 -3.57 -2.72
CA ARG A 225 -2.00 -3.00 -2.42
C ARG A 225 -2.11 -1.56 -1.93
N ILE A 226 -1.05 -1.09 -1.30
CA ILE A 226 -0.87 0.30 -0.87
C ILE A 226 0.39 0.84 -1.56
N GLU A 227 0.25 1.91 -2.33
CA GLU A 227 1.32 2.50 -3.12
C GLU A 227 1.69 3.88 -2.58
N LEU A 228 2.97 4.12 -2.35
CA LEU A 228 3.50 5.39 -1.84
C LEU A 228 4.32 6.06 -2.93
N LEU A 229 3.92 7.26 -3.31
CA LEU A 229 4.71 8.12 -4.18
C LEU A 229 5.32 9.23 -3.32
N ARG A 230 6.64 9.20 -3.14
CA ARG A 230 7.34 10.16 -2.27
C ARG A 230 7.72 11.42 -3.05
N GLY A 231 7.44 12.57 -2.47
CA GLY A 231 7.63 13.89 -3.06
C GLY A 231 6.42 14.38 -3.88
N PRO A 232 6.45 15.64 -4.34
CA PRO A 232 5.31 16.31 -4.97
C PRO A 232 4.72 15.53 -6.15
N ALA A 233 3.38 15.48 -6.22
CA ALA A 233 2.65 14.68 -7.20
C ALA A 233 1.50 15.44 -7.88
N SER A 234 1.45 16.78 -7.77
CA SER A 234 0.30 17.55 -8.23
C SER A 234 0.01 17.45 -9.70
N VAL A 235 1.02 17.25 -10.56
CA VAL A 235 0.82 17.18 -12.01
C VAL A 235 -0.21 16.14 -12.43
N LEU A 236 -0.31 15.01 -11.74
CA LEU A 236 -1.32 14.00 -12.03
C LEU A 236 -2.50 14.01 -11.06
N TYR A 237 -2.31 14.50 -9.83
CA TYR A 237 -3.27 14.33 -8.74
C TYR A 237 -3.87 15.63 -8.18
N GLY A 238 -3.56 16.78 -8.78
CA GLY A 238 -4.06 18.08 -8.32
C GLY A 238 -3.50 18.46 -6.95
N GLN A 239 -4.34 18.87 -6.01
CA GLN A 239 -3.87 19.23 -4.65
C GLN A 239 -3.28 18.00 -3.94
N SER A 240 -1.95 17.94 -3.85
CA SER A 240 -1.18 16.88 -3.17
C SER A 240 -0.16 17.52 -2.23
N GLY A 241 0.05 16.92 -1.06
CA GLY A 241 1.01 17.40 -0.06
C GLY A 241 2.46 17.41 -0.57
N PRO A 242 3.36 18.16 0.10
CA PRO A 242 4.80 18.19 -0.25
C PRO A 242 5.46 16.81 -0.16
N GLY A 243 5.04 16.01 0.83
CA GLY A 243 5.57 14.67 1.08
C GLY A 243 5.19 13.64 0.01
N GLY A 244 4.20 13.96 -0.82
CA GLY A 244 3.63 13.08 -1.84
C GLY A 244 2.29 12.50 -1.43
N LEU A 245 2.03 11.25 -1.81
CA LEU A 245 0.73 10.63 -1.59
C LEU A 245 0.81 9.15 -1.21
N VAL A 246 -0.25 8.69 -0.55
CA VAL A 246 -0.56 7.28 -0.27
C VAL A 246 -1.80 6.93 -1.09
N ASN A 247 -1.66 6.00 -2.02
CA ASN A 247 -2.76 5.48 -2.83
C ASN A 247 -3.09 4.05 -2.42
N VAL A 248 -4.31 3.84 -1.92
CA VAL A 248 -4.84 2.51 -1.65
C VAL A 248 -5.52 2.00 -2.91
N VAL A 249 -5.08 0.86 -3.43
CA VAL A 249 -5.74 0.20 -4.56
C VAL A 249 -6.66 -0.86 -3.98
N SER A 250 -7.96 -0.69 -4.13
CA SER A 250 -8.93 -1.65 -3.61
C SER A 250 -9.00 -2.92 -4.47
N LYS A 251 -9.44 -4.01 -3.85
CA LYS A 251 -9.69 -5.29 -4.50
C LYS A 251 -10.69 -5.14 -5.64
N ARG A 252 -10.44 -5.80 -6.78
CA ARG A 252 -11.31 -5.82 -7.98
C ARG A 252 -11.83 -7.23 -8.28
N PRO A 253 -12.99 -7.37 -8.97
CA PRO A 253 -13.43 -8.64 -9.51
C PRO A 253 -12.36 -9.32 -10.36
N GLN A 254 -12.26 -10.64 -10.24
CA GLN A 254 -11.24 -11.47 -10.88
C GLN A 254 -11.90 -12.55 -11.74
N ASP A 255 -11.20 -12.94 -12.80
CA ASP A 255 -11.60 -14.01 -13.72
C ASP A 255 -11.52 -15.40 -13.06
N GLU A 256 -10.56 -15.60 -12.17
CA GLU A 256 -10.41 -16.83 -11.40
C GLU A 256 -11.26 -16.75 -10.12
N PRO A 257 -12.11 -17.76 -9.84
CA PRO A 257 -12.80 -17.84 -8.56
C PRO A 257 -11.81 -17.88 -7.39
N LEU A 258 -12.05 -17.02 -6.41
CA LEU A 258 -11.36 -17.06 -5.13
C LEU A 258 -12.37 -16.80 -4.03
N HIS A 259 -12.42 -17.72 -3.06
CA HIS A 259 -13.21 -17.56 -1.87
C HIS A 259 -12.33 -17.66 -0.63
N GLU A 260 -12.40 -16.66 0.25
CA GLU A 260 -11.70 -16.63 1.53
C GLU A 260 -12.69 -16.35 2.66
N LEU A 261 -12.55 -17.12 3.75
CA LEU A 261 -13.07 -16.77 5.06
C LEU A 261 -11.92 -16.63 6.05
N GLN A 262 -11.96 -15.60 6.88
CA GLN A 262 -10.95 -15.32 7.88
C GLN A 262 -11.58 -15.09 9.26
N ALA A 263 -10.99 -15.70 10.29
CA ALA A 263 -11.29 -15.44 11.69
C ALA A 263 -10.03 -14.97 12.41
N GLN A 264 -10.18 -14.01 13.33
CA GLN A 264 -9.09 -13.48 14.15
C GLN A 264 -9.50 -13.32 15.61
N VAL A 265 -8.54 -13.63 16.49
CA VAL A 265 -8.61 -13.35 17.93
C VAL A 265 -7.30 -12.73 18.40
N GLY A 266 -7.30 -11.96 19.47
CA GLY A 266 -6.08 -11.34 19.98
C GLY A 266 -6.25 -10.51 21.24
N ASP A 267 -5.24 -9.69 21.54
CA ASP A 267 -5.27 -8.74 22.65
C ASP A 267 -6.49 -7.81 22.58
N HIS A 268 -6.85 -7.25 23.75
CA HIS A 268 -7.95 -6.27 23.89
C HIS A 268 -9.30 -6.79 23.39
N GLN A 269 -9.59 -8.05 23.73
CA GLN A 269 -10.84 -8.74 23.38
C GLN A 269 -11.14 -8.80 21.87
N ARG A 270 -10.11 -8.64 21.01
CA ARG A 270 -10.26 -8.64 19.56
C ARG A 270 -10.95 -9.91 19.06
N ARG A 271 -12.03 -9.73 18.31
CA ARG A 271 -12.77 -10.76 17.57
C ARG A 271 -13.08 -10.19 16.18
N ARG A 272 -12.57 -10.81 15.13
CA ARG A 272 -12.82 -10.35 13.75
C ARG A 272 -13.17 -11.49 12.83
N ILE A 273 -14.15 -11.25 11.97
CA ILE A 273 -14.54 -12.14 10.87
C ILE A 273 -14.42 -11.34 9.58
N ALA A 274 -13.86 -11.95 8.54
CA ALA A 274 -13.78 -11.34 7.23
C ALA A 274 -14.04 -12.36 6.11
N ALA A 275 -14.52 -11.87 4.97
CA ALA A 275 -14.85 -12.66 3.80
C ALA A 275 -14.40 -11.92 2.52
N ASP A 276 -13.91 -12.68 1.55
CA ASP A 276 -13.55 -12.18 0.21
C ASP A 276 -13.97 -13.22 -0.82
N PHE A 277 -14.97 -12.90 -1.62
CA PHE A 277 -15.51 -13.79 -2.64
C PHE A 277 -15.44 -13.08 -3.99
N THR A 278 -14.82 -13.70 -4.98
CA THR A 278 -14.73 -13.16 -6.35
C THR A 278 -14.83 -14.28 -7.37
N GLY A 279 -15.25 -13.93 -8.59
CA GLY A 279 -15.26 -14.82 -9.73
C GLY A 279 -16.22 -14.36 -10.84
N PRO A 280 -16.37 -15.15 -11.90
CA PRO A 280 -17.37 -14.92 -12.93
C PRO A 280 -18.79 -15.25 -12.44
N LEU A 281 -19.77 -14.50 -12.96
CA LEU A 281 -21.21 -14.73 -12.78
C LEU A 281 -21.84 -15.42 -14.00
N ASP A 282 -21.15 -15.46 -15.13
CA ASP A 282 -21.56 -16.08 -16.37
C ASP A 282 -20.43 -16.95 -16.96
N GLU A 283 -20.78 -17.90 -17.83
CA GLU A 283 -19.80 -18.81 -18.45
C GLU A 283 -18.87 -18.07 -19.43
N GLU A 284 -19.35 -16.98 -20.02
CA GLU A 284 -18.60 -16.14 -20.94
C GLU A 284 -17.60 -15.18 -20.26
N GLY A 285 -17.65 -15.04 -18.92
CA GLY A 285 -16.79 -14.13 -18.16
C GLY A 285 -17.04 -12.63 -18.46
N LYS A 286 -18.23 -12.27 -18.95
CA LYS A 286 -18.60 -10.87 -19.18
C LYS A 286 -19.03 -10.18 -17.89
N TRP A 287 -19.51 -10.94 -16.91
CA TRP A 287 -19.90 -10.42 -15.61
C TRP A 287 -19.00 -11.04 -14.55
N LEU A 288 -18.26 -10.21 -13.82
CA LEU A 288 -17.45 -10.62 -12.69
C LEU A 288 -17.95 -9.91 -11.44
N TYR A 289 -17.97 -10.61 -10.31
CA TYR A 289 -18.31 -10.01 -9.02
C TYR A 289 -17.13 -10.06 -8.06
N ARG A 290 -17.13 -9.17 -7.08
CA ARG A 290 -16.37 -9.37 -5.84
C ARG A 290 -17.08 -8.77 -4.64
N PHE A 291 -17.15 -9.51 -3.55
CA PHE A 291 -17.64 -9.04 -2.26
C PHE A 291 -16.53 -9.18 -1.22
N VAL A 292 -16.12 -8.05 -0.64
CA VAL A 292 -15.19 -8.02 0.50
C VAL A 292 -15.95 -7.51 1.72
N GLY A 293 -15.91 -8.26 2.82
CA GLY A 293 -16.58 -7.91 4.07
C GLY A 293 -15.70 -8.15 5.28
N MET A 294 -15.82 -7.32 6.30
CA MET A 294 -15.09 -7.46 7.56
C MET A 294 -15.87 -6.84 8.72
N GLY A 295 -16.03 -7.59 9.81
CA GLY A 295 -16.52 -7.10 11.09
C GLY A 295 -15.48 -7.34 12.19
N LEU A 296 -15.23 -6.32 13.00
CA LEU A 296 -14.34 -6.32 14.15
C LEU A 296 -15.11 -5.84 15.38
N ASP A 297 -15.07 -6.65 16.43
CA ASP A 297 -15.47 -6.33 17.80
C ASP A 297 -14.18 -6.34 18.65
N SER A 298 -13.85 -5.21 19.27
CA SER A 298 -12.63 -5.09 20.09
C SER A 298 -12.69 -3.92 21.05
N GLU A 299 -11.81 -3.94 22.05
CA GLU A 299 -11.58 -2.82 22.94
C GLU A 299 -10.26 -2.09 22.64
N LEU A 300 -10.15 -0.85 23.09
CA LEU A 300 -8.86 -0.16 23.19
C LEU A 300 -8.04 -0.72 24.37
N PRO A 301 -6.72 -0.43 24.43
CA PRO A 301 -5.87 -0.90 25.52
C PRO A 301 -6.31 -0.47 26.93
N THR A 302 -7.09 0.62 27.03
CA THR A 302 -7.84 0.94 28.24
C THR A 302 -9.13 0.14 28.24
N HIS A 303 -9.24 -0.84 29.15
CA HIS A 303 -10.40 -1.72 29.28
C HIS A 303 -11.75 -0.95 29.29
N GLY A 304 -12.75 -1.52 28.61
CA GLY A 304 -14.12 -0.99 28.58
C GLY A 304 -14.36 0.18 27.62
N ILE A 305 -13.46 0.40 26.65
CA ILE A 305 -13.65 1.39 25.58
C ILE A 305 -13.68 0.68 24.23
N ASP A 306 -14.80 0.78 23.53
CA ASP A 306 -15.04 0.13 22.24
C ASP A 306 -14.03 0.56 21.15
N ASN A 307 -13.80 -0.30 20.17
CA ASN A 307 -13.04 -0.06 18.94
C ASN A 307 -13.56 -0.94 17.79
N ASP A 308 -14.87 -0.94 17.62
CA ASP A 308 -15.58 -1.75 16.64
C ASP A 308 -15.45 -1.18 15.24
N ARG A 309 -15.37 -2.07 14.24
CA ARG A 309 -15.33 -1.69 12.83
C ARG A 309 -16.18 -2.62 11.99
N LEU A 310 -16.85 -2.05 10.99
CA LEU A 310 -17.50 -2.79 9.91
C LEU A 310 -17.03 -2.22 8.59
N TYR A 311 -16.71 -3.09 7.63
CA TYR A 311 -16.34 -2.75 6.27
C TYR A 311 -17.03 -3.70 5.30
N LEU A 312 -17.70 -3.14 4.30
CA LEU A 312 -18.38 -3.87 3.23
C LEU A 312 -18.03 -3.22 1.89
N ALA A 313 -17.56 -3.99 0.92
CA ALA A 313 -17.17 -3.50 -0.39
C ALA A 313 -17.59 -4.47 -1.51
N PRO A 314 -18.87 -4.40 -1.97
CA PRO A 314 -19.30 -5.10 -3.16
C PRO A 314 -18.84 -4.38 -4.44
N SER A 315 -18.52 -5.16 -5.46
CA SER A 315 -18.11 -4.67 -6.78
C SER A 315 -18.56 -5.62 -7.88
N LEU A 316 -18.76 -5.05 -9.07
CA LEU A 316 -19.26 -5.76 -10.25
C LEU A 316 -18.54 -5.20 -11.48
N THR A 317 -17.94 -6.08 -12.28
CA THR A 317 -17.34 -5.72 -13.56
C THR A 317 -18.17 -6.29 -14.69
N TRP A 318 -18.49 -5.44 -15.66
CA TRP A 318 -19.18 -5.77 -16.90
C TRP A 318 -18.26 -5.53 -18.10
N ARG A 319 -18.05 -6.55 -18.92
CA ARG A 319 -17.24 -6.53 -20.13
C ARG A 319 -18.11 -6.89 -21.34
N PRO A 320 -18.88 -5.94 -21.91
CA PRO A 320 -19.77 -6.22 -23.04
C PRO A 320 -19.02 -6.66 -24.31
N SER A 321 -17.76 -6.27 -24.44
CA SER A 321 -16.86 -6.64 -25.52
C SER A 321 -15.41 -6.71 -25.01
N ALA A 322 -14.46 -7.11 -25.87
CA ALA A 322 -13.04 -7.06 -25.55
C ALA A 322 -12.48 -5.62 -25.39
N ASP A 323 -13.23 -4.62 -25.85
CA ASP A 323 -12.79 -3.22 -25.91
C ASP A 323 -13.39 -2.35 -24.80
N THR A 324 -14.36 -2.86 -24.06
CA THR A 324 -15.09 -2.05 -23.06
C THR A 324 -15.17 -2.80 -21.76
N THR A 325 -14.75 -2.15 -20.67
CA THR A 325 -14.89 -2.64 -19.30
C THR A 325 -15.51 -1.56 -18.43
N LEU A 326 -16.57 -1.89 -17.72
CA LEU A 326 -17.19 -1.04 -16.70
C LEU A 326 -17.13 -1.75 -15.36
N THR A 327 -16.49 -1.16 -14.36
CA THR A 327 -16.45 -1.68 -12.99
C THR A 327 -17.21 -0.76 -12.05
N LEU A 328 -18.24 -1.28 -11.39
CA LEU A 328 -18.99 -0.62 -10.33
C LEU A 328 -18.37 -0.94 -8.98
N LEU A 329 -18.15 0.08 -8.15
CA LEU A 329 -17.50 -0.03 -6.86
C LEU A 329 -18.37 0.65 -5.80
N ALA A 330 -18.65 -0.06 -4.71
CA ALA A 330 -19.28 0.53 -3.53
C ALA A 330 -18.51 0.14 -2.27
N GLN A 331 -18.47 1.03 -1.28
CA GLN A 331 -17.90 0.76 0.04
C GLN A 331 -18.77 1.37 1.13
N TYR A 332 -19.00 0.63 2.20
CA TYR A 332 -19.52 1.10 3.46
C TYR A 332 -18.50 0.80 4.54
N ALA A 333 -18.13 1.79 5.33
CA ALA A 333 -17.33 1.57 6.53
C ALA A 333 -17.93 2.30 7.72
N SER A 334 -17.93 1.66 8.89
CA SER A 334 -18.27 2.29 10.15
C SER A 334 -17.24 1.96 11.21
N LYS A 335 -16.90 2.95 12.02
CA LYS A 335 -16.10 2.82 13.22
C LYS A 335 -16.91 3.34 14.38
N ARG A 336 -17.05 2.52 15.42
CA ARG A 336 -17.61 2.91 16.71
C ARG A 336 -16.53 2.64 17.74
N GLY A 337 -15.98 3.68 18.33
CA GLY A 337 -14.97 3.48 19.35
C GLY A 337 -14.73 4.68 20.23
N GLY A 338 -13.77 4.56 21.14
CA GLY A 338 -13.34 5.68 21.96
C GLY A 338 -12.04 6.32 21.51
N THR A 339 -11.55 7.23 22.36
CA THR A 339 -10.43 8.10 22.02
C THR A 339 -9.26 7.75 22.93
N TYR A 340 -8.19 7.22 22.35
CA TYR A 340 -7.01 6.77 23.07
C TYR A 340 -5.77 7.35 22.40
N THR A 341 -5.33 8.52 22.86
CA THR A 341 -4.19 9.25 22.25
C THR A 341 -2.88 9.01 22.97
N ARG A 342 -2.92 8.49 24.21
CA ARG A 342 -1.74 8.33 25.06
C ARG A 342 -0.91 9.62 25.18
N ALA A 343 -1.56 10.78 25.09
CA ALA A 343 -0.94 12.10 25.16
C ALA A 343 -0.93 12.62 26.61
N ARG A 344 0.23 13.11 27.07
CA ARG A 344 0.45 13.66 28.42
C ARG A 344 1.38 14.86 28.37
N PRO A 345 1.38 15.76 29.37
CA PRO A 345 2.35 16.84 29.46
C PRO A 345 3.80 16.34 29.24
N ALA A 346 4.60 17.12 28.52
CA ALA A 346 5.99 16.78 28.25
C ALA A 346 6.81 16.70 29.55
N GLU A 347 6.52 17.61 30.48
CA GLU A 347 7.00 17.56 31.86
C GLU A 347 6.27 16.46 32.65
N GLY A 348 7.02 15.58 33.30
CA GLY A 348 6.55 14.33 33.89
C GLY A 348 6.52 13.15 32.91
N SER A 349 6.59 13.37 31.59
CA SER A 349 6.67 12.28 30.60
C SER A 349 8.08 12.10 30.04
N LEU A 350 8.57 13.12 29.31
CA LEU A 350 9.88 13.10 28.64
C LEU A 350 10.99 13.59 29.57
N ALA A 351 10.73 14.69 30.28
CA ALA A 351 11.55 15.18 31.38
C ALA A 351 10.82 14.93 32.69
N PRO A 352 11.51 14.72 33.83
CA PRO A 352 10.85 14.73 35.13
C PRO A 352 10.20 16.09 35.40
N THR A 353 9.23 16.13 36.32
CA THR A 353 8.72 17.41 36.84
C THR A 353 9.79 18.15 37.65
N ALA A 354 9.60 19.43 37.95
CA ALA A 354 10.52 20.15 38.85
C ALA A 354 10.62 19.48 40.24
N ALA A 355 9.58 18.77 40.67
CA ALA A 355 9.56 17.93 41.87
C ALA A 355 10.21 16.54 41.70
N GLY A 356 10.77 16.23 40.52
CA GLY A 356 11.44 14.95 40.24
C GLY A 356 10.49 13.77 39.94
N THR A 357 9.21 14.03 39.67
CA THR A 357 8.19 12.96 39.51
C THR A 357 7.87 12.66 38.04
N HIS A 358 7.17 11.53 37.79
CA HIS A 358 6.80 11.07 36.45
C HIS A 358 5.34 10.62 36.37
N ILE A 359 4.67 10.94 35.26
CA ILE A 359 3.32 10.46 34.95
C ILE A 359 3.39 8.98 34.55
N PRO A 360 2.56 8.09 35.14
CA PRO A 360 2.49 6.70 34.70
C PRO A 360 2.15 6.56 33.21
N ALA A 361 2.92 5.73 32.49
CA ALA A 361 2.72 5.48 31.07
C ALA A 361 1.40 4.74 30.75
N SER A 362 0.75 4.17 31.76
CA SER A 362 -0.56 3.52 31.69
C SER A 362 -1.74 4.45 32.02
N LEU A 363 -1.49 5.68 32.52
CA LEU A 363 -2.55 6.60 32.91
C LEU A 363 -3.45 6.92 31.70
N PHE A 364 -4.74 6.61 31.84
CA PHE A 364 -5.76 7.06 30.91
C PHE A 364 -6.26 8.44 31.34
N VAL A 365 -5.97 9.44 30.50
CA VAL A 365 -6.27 10.86 30.77
C VAL A 365 -7.73 11.23 30.46
N GLY A 366 -8.38 10.43 29.62
CA GLY A 366 -9.76 10.64 29.19
C GLY A 366 -10.80 10.41 30.30
N GLU A 367 -12.06 10.34 29.90
CA GLU A 367 -13.18 10.06 30.79
C GLU A 367 -14.00 8.87 30.25
N PRO A 368 -13.92 7.70 30.90
CA PRO A 368 -14.70 6.52 30.51
C PRO A 368 -16.18 6.85 30.39
N GLY A 369 -16.86 6.28 29.40
CA GLY A 369 -18.29 6.53 29.14
C GLY A 369 -18.63 7.91 28.55
N TYR A 370 -17.67 8.85 28.47
CA TYR A 370 -17.84 10.12 27.75
C TYR A 370 -17.09 10.14 26.42
N ASP A 371 -15.90 9.57 26.39
CA ASP A 371 -15.00 9.63 25.23
C ASP A 371 -15.46 8.70 24.10
N TYR A 372 -15.83 9.27 22.95
CA TYR A 372 -16.27 8.51 21.77
C TYR A 372 -15.76 9.13 20.45
N PHE A 373 -15.65 8.27 19.44
CA PHE A 373 -15.26 8.56 18.07
C PHE A 373 -16.07 7.65 17.13
N ASP A 374 -17.19 8.17 16.67
CA ASP A 374 -18.12 7.45 15.80
C ASP A 374 -18.05 8.02 14.39
N GLN A 375 -17.67 7.20 13.42
CA GLN A 375 -17.55 7.58 12.03
C GLN A 375 -18.28 6.58 11.13
N LYS A 376 -19.03 7.07 10.15
CA LYS A 376 -19.64 6.28 9.09
C LYS A 376 -19.29 6.89 7.74
N GLN A 377 -18.95 6.05 6.77
CA GLN A 377 -18.64 6.50 5.42
C GLN A 377 -19.24 5.57 4.37
N TRP A 378 -19.71 6.18 3.29
CA TRP A 378 -20.28 5.52 2.11
C TRP A 378 -19.55 6.06 0.89
N LEU A 379 -19.11 5.16 0.02
CA LEU A 379 -18.52 5.48 -1.27
C LEU A 379 -19.25 4.67 -2.34
N ALA A 380 -19.57 5.28 -3.48
CA ALA A 380 -20.12 4.60 -4.63
C ALA A 380 -19.59 5.26 -5.91
N GLY A 381 -19.28 4.46 -6.92
CA GLY A 381 -18.63 4.96 -8.12
C GLY A 381 -18.46 3.91 -9.20
N TYR A 382 -17.78 4.30 -10.27
CA TYR A 382 -17.41 3.40 -11.35
C TYR A 382 -16.08 3.76 -11.98
N GLU A 383 -15.49 2.77 -12.66
CA GLU A 383 -14.35 2.88 -13.54
C GLU A 383 -14.78 2.37 -14.92
N LEU A 384 -14.79 3.24 -15.92
CA LEU A 384 -15.07 2.89 -17.31
C LEU A 384 -13.77 2.96 -18.11
N GLU A 385 -13.46 1.90 -18.84
CA GLU A 385 -12.40 1.85 -19.84
C GLU A 385 -12.99 1.45 -21.19
N HIS A 386 -12.63 2.21 -22.24
CA HIS A 386 -13.00 1.89 -23.61
C HIS A 386 -11.81 2.07 -24.55
N ARG A 387 -11.42 0.99 -25.22
CA ARG A 387 -10.40 0.96 -26.27
C ARG A 387 -11.05 1.33 -27.59
N VAL A 388 -10.88 2.59 -27.99
CA VAL A 388 -11.45 3.13 -29.23
C VAL A 388 -10.72 2.58 -30.47
N SER A 389 -9.41 2.35 -30.33
CA SER A 389 -8.55 1.75 -31.36
C SER A 389 -7.33 1.10 -30.72
N ASP A 390 -6.44 0.51 -31.52
CA ASP A 390 -5.15 -0.02 -31.04
C ASP A 390 -4.24 1.06 -30.43
N ALA A 391 -4.45 2.33 -30.78
CA ALA A 391 -3.65 3.45 -30.28
C ALA A 391 -4.34 4.23 -29.16
N LEU A 392 -5.68 4.35 -29.17
CA LEU A 392 -6.42 5.24 -28.27
C LEU A 392 -7.28 4.47 -27.26
N THR A 393 -7.05 4.74 -25.97
CA THR A 393 -7.89 4.27 -24.86
C THR A 393 -8.48 5.46 -24.10
N LEU A 394 -9.78 5.42 -23.83
CA LEU A 394 -10.48 6.39 -23.00
C LEU A 394 -10.83 5.77 -21.66
N ARG A 395 -10.64 6.54 -20.58
CA ARG A 395 -11.03 6.15 -19.22
C ARG A 395 -11.85 7.23 -18.55
N GLN A 396 -12.81 6.82 -17.74
CA GLN A 396 -13.52 7.71 -16.84
C GLN A 396 -13.71 7.04 -15.49
N ASN A 397 -13.15 7.65 -14.44
CA ASN A 397 -13.27 7.19 -13.07
C ASN A 397 -14.11 8.20 -12.29
N LEU A 398 -15.17 7.74 -11.61
CA LEU A 398 -16.08 8.58 -10.87
C LEU A 398 -16.33 7.98 -9.49
N ARG A 399 -16.38 8.83 -8.46
CA ARG A 399 -16.78 8.46 -7.11
C ARG A 399 -17.58 9.57 -6.44
N TYR A 400 -18.71 9.19 -5.85
CA TYR A 400 -19.43 9.97 -4.85
C TYR A 400 -19.18 9.39 -3.47
N GLY A 401 -19.07 10.25 -2.47
CA GLY A 401 -18.84 9.86 -1.08
C GLY A 401 -19.63 10.68 -0.09
N ARG A 402 -19.97 10.04 1.03
CA ARG A 402 -20.46 10.69 2.25
C ARG A 402 -19.71 10.18 3.47
N LEU A 403 -19.37 11.06 4.41
CA LEU A 403 -18.80 10.74 5.71
C LEU A 403 -19.55 11.53 6.78
N ASP A 404 -20.02 10.84 7.81
CA ASP A 404 -20.61 11.45 9.01
C ASP A 404 -19.71 11.10 10.20
N LEU A 405 -19.34 12.10 10.99
CA LEU A 405 -18.51 11.98 12.21
C LEU A 405 -19.22 12.63 13.40
N ASP A 406 -19.26 11.93 14.54
CA ASP A 406 -19.51 12.50 15.86
C ASP A 406 -18.37 12.06 16.79
N TYR A 407 -17.67 13.04 17.36
CA TYR A 407 -16.49 12.81 18.20
C TYR A 407 -16.52 13.76 19.40
N SER A 408 -16.17 13.24 20.57
CA SER A 408 -15.99 14.03 21.79
C SER A 408 -14.98 13.32 22.69
N ALA A 409 -14.02 14.05 23.23
CA ALA A 409 -12.99 13.52 24.11
C ALA A 409 -12.60 14.49 25.22
N VAL A 410 -12.24 13.90 26.36
CA VAL A 410 -11.51 14.56 27.43
C VAL A 410 -10.01 14.39 27.21
N GLN A 411 -9.25 15.47 27.39
CA GLN A 411 -7.80 15.50 27.24
C GLN A 411 -7.16 16.32 28.36
N ALA A 412 -5.89 16.06 28.69
CA ALA A 412 -5.13 16.88 29.63
C ALA A 412 -4.75 18.21 28.98
N ASN A 413 -4.75 19.29 29.77
CA ASN A 413 -4.28 20.61 29.36
C ASN A 413 -3.37 21.25 30.42
N GLY A 414 -2.47 20.43 30.97
CA GLY A 414 -1.47 20.79 31.97
C GLY A 414 -1.77 20.26 33.37
N TYR A 415 -0.90 20.58 34.32
CA TYR A 415 -1.12 20.33 35.74
C TYR A 415 -2.02 21.41 36.35
N LEU A 416 -2.69 21.06 37.45
CA LEU A 416 -3.35 22.02 38.32
C LEU A 416 -2.33 22.57 39.32
N THR A 417 -1.86 23.79 39.09
CA THR A 417 -1.00 24.53 40.02
C THR A 417 -1.79 24.95 41.25
N VAL A 418 -1.33 24.57 42.44
CA VAL A 418 -1.95 24.85 43.74
C VAL A 418 -1.21 25.93 44.55
N ASN A 419 0.04 26.24 44.18
CA ASN A 419 0.81 27.36 44.73
C ASN A 419 1.92 27.82 43.76
N ASP A 420 2.57 28.94 44.07
CA ASP A 420 3.56 29.59 43.19
C ASP A 420 4.96 28.96 43.24
N ASP A 421 5.24 28.02 44.16
CA ASP A 421 6.51 27.31 44.20
C ASP A 421 6.53 26.22 43.12
N ALA A 422 7.15 26.52 41.99
CA ALA A 422 7.27 25.58 40.88
C ALA A 422 7.92 24.24 41.28
N ALA A 423 8.72 24.17 42.34
CA ALA A 423 9.33 22.93 42.79
C ALA A 423 8.43 22.11 43.74
N ASP A 424 7.32 22.66 44.23
CA ASP A 424 6.43 21.97 45.17
C ASP A 424 5.78 20.74 44.49
N PRO A 425 5.98 19.52 45.01
CA PRO A 425 5.34 18.31 44.51
C PRO A 425 3.81 18.40 44.43
N ALA A 426 3.16 19.23 45.24
CA ALA A 426 1.72 19.43 45.23
C ALA A 426 1.21 19.96 43.88
N ASN A 427 2.02 20.73 43.15
CA ASN A 427 1.71 21.25 41.81
C ASN A 427 1.65 20.16 40.72
N TYR A 428 2.13 18.94 41.01
CA TYR A 428 2.26 17.84 40.04
C TYR A 428 1.37 16.63 40.36
N GLN A 429 0.44 16.77 41.31
CA GLN A 429 -0.44 15.68 41.75
C GLN A 429 -1.67 15.48 40.87
N THR A 430 -2.12 16.54 40.19
CA THR A 430 -3.42 16.56 39.51
C THR A 430 -3.30 17.20 38.14
N LEU A 431 -3.91 16.57 37.14
CA LEU A 431 -4.04 17.10 35.78
C LEU A 431 -5.33 17.92 35.65
N ARG A 432 -5.20 19.09 35.05
CA ARG A 432 -6.36 19.82 34.51
C ARG A 432 -6.77 19.14 33.20
N ARG A 433 -8.07 19.01 33.00
CA ARG A 433 -8.65 18.36 31.83
C ARG A 433 -9.61 19.30 31.11
N SER A 434 -9.57 19.24 29.78
CA SER A 434 -10.48 19.96 28.90
C SER A 434 -11.17 19.02 27.93
N VAL A 435 -12.23 19.52 27.30
CA VAL A 435 -13.03 18.77 26.34
C VAL A 435 -12.82 19.33 24.93
N SER A 436 -12.62 18.44 23.96
CA SER A 436 -12.64 18.75 22.53
C SER A 436 -13.60 17.81 21.80
N GLY A 437 -14.16 18.26 20.67
CA GLY A 437 -15.06 17.44 19.89
C GLY A 437 -15.47 18.08 18.58
N SER A 438 -16.08 17.28 17.72
CA SER A 438 -16.53 17.71 16.41
C SER A 438 -17.71 16.88 15.92
N ARG A 439 -18.63 17.55 15.22
CA ARG A 439 -19.67 16.93 14.41
C ARG A 439 -19.50 17.40 12.98
N GLU A 440 -19.28 16.46 12.07
CA GLU A 440 -18.95 16.77 10.69
C GLU A 440 -19.76 15.89 9.73
N ARG A 441 -20.29 16.51 8.68
CA ARG A 441 -20.90 15.85 7.53
C ARG A 441 -20.17 16.27 6.28
N ILE A 442 -19.51 15.33 5.64
CA ILE A 442 -18.71 15.55 4.44
C ILE A 442 -19.37 14.84 3.28
N SER A 443 -19.55 15.54 2.17
CA SER A 443 -19.93 14.98 0.87
C SER A 443 -18.83 15.24 -0.13
N SER A 444 -18.50 14.25 -0.96
CA SER A 444 -17.48 14.36 -1.99
C SER A 444 -18.00 13.86 -3.34
N PHE A 445 -17.59 14.52 -4.40
CA PHE A 445 -17.78 14.10 -5.78
C PHE A 445 -16.45 14.28 -6.49
N THR A 446 -15.92 13.22 -7.07
CA THR A 446 -14.64 13.21 -7.80
C THR A 446 -14.83 12.49 -9.12
N MET A 447 -14.37 13.11 -10.20
CA MET A 447 -14.41 12.55 -11.55
C MET A 447 -13.09 12.84 -12.25
N ASP A 448 -12.53 11.84 -12.93
CA ASP A 448 -11.31 11.94 -13.70
C ASP A 448 -11.52 11.31 -15.09
N ASN A 449 -11.31 12.10 -16.14
CA ASN A 449 -11.48 11.68 -17.53
C ASN A 449 -10.12 11.67 -18.20
N GLN A 450 -9.79 10.58 -18.87
CA GLN A 450 -8.45 10.35 -19.42
C GLN A 450 -8.52 9.85 -20.85
N ALA A 451 -7.63 10.37 -21.69
CA ALA A 451 -7.34 9.84 -23.01
C ALA A 451 -5.86 9.46 -23.05
N GLN A 452 -5.57 8.17 -23.25
CA GLN A 452 -4.23 7.65 -23.43
C GLN A 452 -4.03 7.28 -24.89
N THR A 453 -2.91 7.74 -25.48
CA THR A 453 -2.46 7.30 -26.80
C THR A 453 -1.03 6.78 -26.77
N ASP A 454 -0.81 5.63 -27.41
CA ASP A 454 0.50 5.01 -27.59
C ASP A 454 0.93 5.16 -29.06
N LEU A 455 2.05 5.88 -29.30
CA LEU A 455 2.57 6.17 -30.65
C LEU A 455 3.99 5.63 -30.80
N THR A 456 4.31 5.08 -31.96
CA THR A 456 5.69 4.67 -32.32
C THR A 456 6.15 5.45 -33.53
N LEU A 457 7.25 6.20 -33.39
CA LEU A 457 7.85 7.06 -34.41
C LEU A 457 9.34 6.70 -34.56
N GLY A 458 9.64 5.71 -35.40
CA GLY A 458 10.98 5.13 -35.48
C GLY A 458 11.38 4.47 -34.15
N ASP A 459 12.53 4.85 -33.59
CA ASP A 459 13.03 4.33 -32.30
C ASP A 459 12.39 5.00 -31.07
N TRP A 460 11.44 5.91 -31.29
CA TRP A 460 10.75 6.65 -30.24
C TRP A 460 9.38 6.04 -30.00
N ARG A 461 9.07 5.70 -28.75
CA ARG A 461 7.73 5.31 -28.30
C ARG A 461 7.21 6.37 -27.35
N HIS A 462 6.07 6.94 -27.67
CA HIS A 462 5.39 7.92 -26.84
C HIS A 462 4.17 7.26 -26.19
N ARG A 463 3.98 7.51 -24.90
CA ARG A 463 2.73 7.23 -24.19
C ARG A 463 2.23 8.55 -23.65
N ILE A 464 1.28 9.12 -24.37
CA ILE A 464 0.70 10.42 -24.07
C ILE A 464 -0.60 10.21 -23.31
N LEU A 465 -0.73 10.90 -22.18
CA LEU A 465 -1.92 10.92 -21.34
C LEU A 465 -2.42 12.36 -21.23
N VAL A 466 -3.64 12.61 -21.67
CA VAL A 466 -4.37 13.86 -21.46
C VAL A 466 -5.52 13.58 -20.53
N GLY A 467 -5.79 14.47 -19.57
CA GLY A 467 -6.97 14.32 -18.74
C GLY A 467 -7.53 15.60 -18.17
N VAL A 468 -8.81 15.51 -17.80
CA VAL A 468 -9.56 16.56 -17.12
C VAL A 468 -10.25 15.94 -15.91
N ASP A 469 -9.91 16.44 -14.73
CA ASP A 469 -10.59 16.07 -13.50
C ASP A 469 -11.40 17.22 -12.91
N TYR A 470 -12.43 16.82 -12.16
CA TYR A 470 -13.26 17.70 -11.37
C TYR A 470 -13.50 17.07 -10.01
N GLN A 471 -13.35 17.87 -8.96
CA GLN A 471 -13.64 17.45 -7.59
C GLN A 471 -14.39 18.54 -6.86
N ARG A 472 -15.38 18.13 -6.06
CA ARG A 472 -16.15 18.98 -5.17
C ARG A 472 -16.33 18.31 -3.82
N THR A 473 -16.05 19.03 -2.75
CA THR A 473 -16.24 18.58 -1.37
C THR A 473 -17.06 19.62 -0.63
N GLY A 474 -18.17 19.19 -0.04
CA GLY A 474 -18.97 19.99 0.89
C GLY A 474 -18.79 19.46 2.30
N ILE A 475 -18.54 20.34 3.27
CA ILE A 475 -18.33 20.01 4.67
C ILE A 475 -19.24 20.90 5.50
N ASP A 476 -20.11 20.28 6.29
CA ASP A 476 -20.89 20.95 7.33
C ASP A 476 -20.30 20.52 8.68
N GLN A 477 -19.87 21.49 9.48
CA GLN A 477 -18.99 21.24 10.61
C GLN A 477 -19.33 22.11 11.81
N VAL A 478 -19.36 21.48 12.98
CA VAL A 478 -19.37 22.14 14.28
C VAL A 478 -18.26 21.53 15.14
N SER A 479 -17.24 22.33 15.47
CA SER A 479 -16.11 21.91 16.30
C SER A 479 -16.00 22.79 17.54
N PHE A 480 -15.77 22.17 18.68
CA PHE A 480 -15.65 22.83 19.98
C PHE A 480 -14.40 22.37 20.72
N SER A 481 -13.89 23.25 21.57
CA SER A 481 -12.74 23.00 22.45
C SER A 481 -12.86 23.92 23.66
N GLY A 482 -12.00 23.71 24.67
CA GLY A 482 -11.97 24.58 25.86
C GLY A 482 -13.09 24.32 26.86
N GLY A 483 -13.83 23.21 26.73
CA GLY A 483 -14.72 22.72 27.79
C GLY A 483 -13.94 22.25 29.03
N SER A 484 -14.65 21.85 30.09
CA SER A 484 -14.04 21.38 31.35
C SER A 484 -14.49 19.96 31.71
N ALA A 485 -13.60 19.23 32.36
CA ALA A 485 -13.89 17.96 33.02
C ALA A 485 -13.30 18.01 34.45
N PRO A 486 -13.79 17.19 35.40
CA PRO A 486 -13.20 17.12 36.73
C PRO A 486 -11.68 16.90 36.64
N PRO A 487 -10.83 17.57 37.44
CA PRO A 487 -9.40 17.29 37.46
C PRO A 487 -9.11 15.82 37.79
N LEU A 488 -7.99 15.30 37.30
CA LEU A 488 -7.62 13.88 37.47
C LEU A 488 -6.33 13.75 38.26
N SER A 489 -6.34 13.04 39.38
CA SER A 489 -5.11 12.70 40.10
C SER A 489 -4.22 11.80 39.23
N VAL A 490 -2.92 12.12 39.18
CA VAL A 490 -1.93 11.39 38.39
C VAL A 490 -1.64 10.00 38.98
N TYR A 491 -1.64 9.90 40.31
CA TYR A 491 -1.18 8.72 41.05
C TYR A 491 -2.31 7.93 41.73
N ASP A 492 -3.51 8.52 41.87
CA ASP A 492 -4.74 7.85 42.33
C ASP A 492 -5.94 8.26 41.44
N PRO A 493 -5.95 7.90 40.14
CA PRO A 493 -6.96 8.37 39.20
C PRO A 493 -8.36 7.85 39.56
N LYS A 494 -9.29 8.78 39.77
CA LYS A 494 -10.72 8.49 39.97
C LYS A 494 -11.54 9.14 38.87
N TYR A 495 -12.36 8.33 38.21
CA TYR A 495 -13.24 8.75 37.13
C TYR A 495 -14.66 9.01 37.66
N HIS A 496 -15.53 9.60 36.84
CA HIS A 496 -16.93 9.92 37.14
C HIS A 496 -17.11 10.84 38.36
N GLN A 497 -16.15 11.75 38.59
CA GLN A 497 -16.15 12.63 39.77
C GLN A 497 -17.01 13.90 39.61
N GLY A 498 -17.71 14.07 38.48
CA GLY A 498 -18.54 15.25 38.22
C GLY A 498 -18.92 15.40 36.74
N PRO A 499 -19.63 16.48 36.40
CA PRO A 499 -20.10 16.71 35.04
C PRO A 499 -18.94 17.06 34.10
N VAL A 500 -19.05 16.57 32.86
CA VAL A 500 -18.18 16.97 31.74
C VAL A 500 -18.91 18.01 30.90
N MET A 501 -18.33 19.20 30.79
CA MET A 501 -18.95 20.36 30.15
C MET A 501 -18.25 20.67 28.83
N ARG A 502 -19.03 20.75 27.74
CA ARG A 502 -18.52 21.15 26.42
C ARG A 502 -18.28 22.66 26.39
N GLY A 503 -17.21 23.08 25.73
CA GLY A 503 -16.95 24.48 25.44
C GLY A 503 -17.85 25.01 24.33
N ALA A 504 -17.84 26.33 24.14
CA ALA A 504 -18.47 26.94 22.97
C ALA A 504 -17.77 26.47 21.67
N PRO A 505 -18.52 26.35 20.55
CA PRO A 505 -17.90 26.04 19.26
C PRO A 505 -16.95 27.18 18.86
N TRP A 506 -15.73 26.82 18.48
CA TRP A 506 -14.78 27.75 17.83
C TRP A 506 -14.94 27.74 16.31
N MET A 507 -15.64 26.73 15.77
CA MET A 507 -16.05 26.68 14.38
C MET A 507 -17.46 26.11 14.27
N ASP A 508 -18.31 26.83 13.55
CA ASP A 508 -19.61 26.37 13.09
C ASP A 508 -19.75 26.89 11.66
N ALA A 509 -19.57 26.03 10.65
CA ALA A 509 -19.39 26.48 9.28
C ALA A 509 -19.81 25.47 8.20
N ASP A 510 -20.18 26.00 7.04
CA ASP A 510 -20.33 25.28 5.78
C ASP A 510 -19.15 25.62 4.85
N LEU A 511 -18.33 24.62 4.52
CA LEU A 511 -17.21 24.73 3.60
C LEU A 511 -17.54 24.04 2.27
N THR A 512 -17.18 24.67 1.16
CA THR A 512 -17.21 24.06 -0.18
C THR A 512 -15.85 24.25 -0.82
N LEU A 513 -15.20 23.15 -1.19
CA LEU A 513 -13.98 23.13 -1.97
C LEU A 513 -14.30 22.54 -3.34
N ALA A 514 -13.98 23.25 -4.41
CA ALA A 514 -14.10 22.76 -5.77
C ALA A 514 -12.77 22.95 -6.51
N GLN A 515 -12.40 22.00 -7.35
CA GLN A 515 -11.25 22.12 -8.22
C GLN A 515 -11.51 21.43 -9.55
N THR A 516 -11.10 22.10 -10.62
CA THR A 516 -10.98 21.52 -11.96
C THR A 516 -9.51 21.56 -12.34
N GLY A 517 -8.97 20.49 -12.92
CA GLY A 517 -7.65 20.53 -13.49
C GLY A 517 -7.55 19.85 -14.84
N LEU A 518 -6.75 20.46 -15.71
CA LEU A 518 -6.36 19.95 -17.01
C LEU A 518 -4.89 19.51 -16.92
N TYR A 519 -4.61 18.27 -17.29
CA TYR A 519 -3.25 17.73 -17.25
C TYR A 519 -2.87 17.02 -18.55
N LEU A 520 -1.58 17.06 -18.84
CA LEU A 520 -0.93 16.39 -19.96
C LEU A 520 0.37 15.77 -19.44
N GLN A 521 0.64 14.53 -19.82
CA GLN A 521 1.92 13.87 -19.59
C GLN A 521 2.32 13.05 -20.82
N ASP A 522 3.60 13.08 -21.17
CA ASP A 522 4.18 12.19 -22.17
C ASP A 522 5.32 11.38 -21.53
N GLN A 523 5.27 10.05 -21.70
CA GLN A 523 6.38 9.15 -21.42
C GLN A 523 7.03 8.77 -22.74
N ILE A 524 8.25 9.28 -22.94
CA ILE A 524 9.00 9.16 -24.19
C ILE A 524 10.10 8.13 -23.97
N LYS A 525 9.98 6.97 -24.61
CA LYS A 525 10.99 5.92 -24.60
C LYS A 525 11.80 5.96 -25.89
N TRP A 526 13.12 6.05 -25.78
CA TRP A 526 14.04 6.04 -26.91
C TRP A 526 15.00 4.86 -26.83
N ASN A 527 15.04 4.08 -27.92
CA ASN A 527 15.93 2.92 -28.11
C ASN A 527 15.87 1.93 -26.93
N GLU A 528 14.67 1.75 -26.37
CA GLU A 528 14.36 0.92 -25.19
C GLU A 528 15.14 1.23 -23.89
N ARG A 529 16.01 2.25 -23.90
CA ARG A 529 16.94 2.55 -22.81
C ARG A 529 16.64 3.86 -22.12
N TRP A 530 16.30 4.91 -22.84
CA TRP A 530 16.04 6.20 -22.23
C TRP A 530 14.53 6.39 -22.08
N VAL A 531 14.06 6.71 -20.88
CA VAL A 531 12.67 7.05 -20.60
C VAL A 531 12.62 8.45 -20.03
N ALA A 532 12.14 9.41 -20.82
CA ALA A 532 11.84 10.75 -20.35
C ALA A 532 10.36 10.84 -19.98
N THR A 533 10.04 11.53 -18.88
CA THR A 533 8.65 11.85 -18.50
C THR A 533 8.53 13.35 -18.39
N LEU A 534 7.64 13.95 -19.18
CA LEU A 534 7.34 15.37 -19.16
C LEU A 534 5.86 15.54 -18.86
N GLY A 535 5.51 16.39 -17.91
CA GLY A 535 4.12 16.62 -17.57
C GLY A 535 3.84 18.03 -17.07
N GLY A 536 2.64 18.50 -17.36
CA GLY A 536 2.15 19.81 -16.94
C GLY A 536 0.68 19.73 -16.56
N ARG A 537 0.28 20.56 -15.60
CA ARG A 537 -1.09 20.66 -15.14
C ARG A 537 -1.45 22.10 -14.84
N TYR A 538 -2.67 22.48 -15.22
CA TYR A 538 -3.27 23.74 -14.84
C TYR A 538 -4.49 23.49 -13.97
N ASP A 539 -4.50 24.05 -12.78
CA ASP A 539 -5.58 23.89 -11.80
C ASP A 539 -6.31 25.20 -11.55
N MET A 540 -7.62 25.10 -11.40
CA MET A 540 -8.52 26.15 -10.96
C MET A 540 -9.24 25.65 -9.71
N ALA A 541 -9.10 26.36 -8.59
CA ALA A 541 -9.68 25.99 -7.30
C ALA A 541 -10.53 27.13 -6.73
N ASP A 542 -11.72 26.77 -6.27
CA ASP A 542 -12.67 27.63 -5.58
C ASP A 542 -12.88 27.10 -4.16
N ILE A 543 -12.72 27.96 -3.15
CA ILE A 543 -13.07 27.65 -1.76
C ILE A 543 -14.10 28.66 -1.29
N LYS A 544 -15.20 28.18 -0.70
CA LYS A 544 -16.20 29.01 -0.02
C LYS A 544 -16.33 28.53 1.41
N VAL A 545 -16.23 29.45 2.36
CA VAL A 545 -16.47 29.19 3.79
C VAL A 545 -17.58 30.12 4.24
N ARG A 546 -18.68 29.57 4.76
CA ARG A 546 -19.73 30.33 5.44
C ARG A 546 -19.65 30.00 6.92
N SER A 547 -19.28 30.97 7.74
CA SER A 547 -19.32 30.84 9.20
C SER A 547 -20.74 31.14 9.68
N ARG A 548 -21.29 30.27 10.52
CA ARG A 548 -22.58 30.46 11.21
C ARG A 548 -22.39 31.08 12.60
N LEU A 549 -21.16 31.26 13.06
CA LEU A 549 -20.84 31.97 14.31
C LEU A 549 -21.07 33.47 14.19
N ASP A 550 -20.78 34.05 13.02
CA ASP A 550 -20.86 35.49 12.74
C ASP A 550 -21.57 35.81 11.41
N ASP A 551 -22.18 34.80 10.77
CA ASP A 551 -22.85 34.83 9.45
C ASP A 551 -21.95 35.38 8.31
N SER A 552 -20.63 35.34 8.48
CA SER A 552 -19.68 35.79 7.45
C SER A 552 -19.52 34.76 6.33
N THR A 553 -19.18 35.23 5.12
CA THR A 553 -18.87 34.37 3.97
C THR A 553 -17.57 34.80 3.30
N THR A 554 -16.61 33.89 3.25
CA THR A 554 -15.34 34.06 2.54
C THR A 554 -15.35 33.22 1.26
N LYS A 555 -14.91 33.82 0.15
CA LYS A 555 -14.71 33.13 -1.13
C LYS A 555 -13.28 33.34 -1.60
N LEU A 556 -12.67 32.26 -2.07
CA LEU A 556 -11.32 32.20 -2.57
C LEU A 556 -11.34 31.60 -3.96
N ARG A 557 -10.59 32.20 -4.87
CA ARG A 557 -10.30 31.64 -6.19
C ARG A 557 -8.81 31.65 -6.40
N ASN A 558 -8.27 30.50 -6.75
CA ASN A 558 -6.86 30.32 -7.03
C ASN A 558 -6.69 29.54 -8.32
N ASN A 559 -5.64 29.86 -9.07
CA ASN A 559 -5.20 29.03 -10.17
C ASN A 559 -3.68 28.85 -10.11
N LYS A 560 -3.20 27.74 -10.64
CA LYS A 560 -1.77 27.43 -10.61
C LYS A 560 -1.41 26.44 -11.71
N PHE A 561 -0.31 26.72 -12.39
CA PHE A 561 0.38 25.73 -13.21
C PHE A 561 1.41 24.98 -12.37
N SER A 562 1.49 23.66 -12.55
CA SER A 562 2.51 22.79 -11.95
C SER A 562 3.14 21.92 -13.02
N GLY A 563 4.46 21.78 -12.96
CA GLY A 563 5.24 20.97 -13.90
C GLY A 563 5.98 19.81 -13.24
N ARG A 564 6.31 18.80 -14.06
CA ARG A 564 7.30 17.77 -13.72
C ARG A 564 8.12 17.39 -14.93
N ALA A 565 9.36 17.00 -14.68
CA ALA A 565 10.25 16.41 -15.66
C ALA A 565 11.08 15.32 -15.00
N GLY A 566 11.37 14.24 -15.71
CA GLY A 566 12.25 13.20 -15.23
C GLY A 566 12.88 12.41 -16.37
N LEU A 567 14.04 11.82 -16.11
CA LEU A 567 14.78 11.01 -17.06
C LEU A 567 15.29 9.77 -16.36
N VAL A 568 15.08 8.62 -16.98
CA VAL A 568 15.59 7.31 -16.55
C VAL A 568 16.44 6.72 -17.66
N TYR A 569 17.57 6.10 -17.30
CA TYR A 569 18.32 5.22 -18.20
C TYR A 569 18.14 3.78 -17.74
N VAL A 570 17.42 2.96 -18.49
CA VAL A 570 17.16 1.54 -18.24
C VAL A 570 18.22 0.71 -18.92
N ASP A 571 19.03 0.03 -18.14
CA ASP A 571 20.01 -0.94 -18.61
C ASP A 571 19.42 -2.36 -18.63
N PRO A 572 19.66 -3.18 -19.68
CA PRO A 572 19.16 -4.56 -19.76
C PRO A 572 19.59 -5.46 -18.61
N THR A 573 20.68 -5.14 -17.90
CA THR A 573 21.11 -5.88 -16.71
C THR A 573 20.23 -5.60 -15.47
N GLY A 574 19.27 -4.69 -15.56
CA GLY A 574 18.29 -4.36 -14.51
C GLY A 574 18.56 -3.06 -13.76
N TRP A 575 19.62 -2.31 -14.09
CA TRP A 575 19.93 -1.02 -13.47
C TRP A 575 19.13 0.11 -14.11
N ALA A 576 18.65 1.05 -13.30
CA ALA A 576 17.93 2.23 -13.76
C ALA A 576 18.20 3.48 -12.91
N PRO A 577 19.31 4.19 -13.15
CA PRO A 577 19.51 5.53 -12.61
C PRO A 577 18.50 6.52 -13.20
N TYR A 578 18.08 7.48 -12.37
CA TYR A 578 17.15 8.53 -12.77
C TYR A 578 17.41 9.87 -12.08
N VAL A 579 16.90 10.93 -12.69
CA VAL A 579 16.79 12.27 -12.11
C VAL A 579 15.39 12.82 -12.35
N SER A 580 14.89 13.66 -11.44
CA SER A 580 13.57 14.25 -11.55
C SER A 580 13.41 15.59 -10.85
N TYR A 581 12.46 16.36 -11.37
CA TYR A 581 11.92 17.59 -10.82
C TYR A 581 10.39 17.47 -10.76
N SER A 582 9.79 17.85 -9.64
CA SER A 582 8.34 17.82 -9.45
C SER A 582 7.85 18.97 -8.57
N GLU A 583 6.62 19.42 -8.83
CA GLU A 583 5.97 20.52 -8.12
C GLU A 583 4.62 20.11 -7.52
N SER A 584 4.20 20.81 -6.47
CA SER A 584 2.84 20.80 -5.93
C SER A 584 2.38 22.16 -5.43
N PHE A 585 1.07 22.32 -5.22
CA PHE A 585 0.50 23.50 -4.59
C PHE A 585 -0.73 23.17 -3.73
N ILE A 586 -1.00 24.04 -2.75
CA ILE A 586 -2.16 23.97 -1.86
C ILE A 586 -2.74 25.39 -1.68
N PRO A 587 -4.00 25.66 -2.07
CA PRO A 587 -4.66 26.93 -1.80
C PRO A 587 -4.81 27.21 -0.29
N THR A 588 -4.81 28.48 0.12
CA THR A 588 -5.06 28.89 1.50
C THR A 588 -6.19 29.91 1.61
N ALA A 589 -7.05 29.76 2.62
CA ALA A 589 -8.17 30.66 2.89
C ALA A 589 -7.81 31.85 3.79
N THR A 590 -6.59 31.89 4.33
CA THR A 590 -6.14 32.97 5.22
C THR A 590 -5.98 34.27 4.45
N LEU A 591 -6.52 35.35 5.01
CA LEU A 591 -6.46 36.69 4.43
C LEU A 591 -5.15 37.39 4.79
N ASP A 592 -4.57 38.06 3.79
CA ASP A 592 -3.55 39.08 4.00
C ASP A 592 -4.20 40.25 4.76
N PRO A 593 -3.69 40.58 5.96
CA PRO A 593 -4.27 41.62 6.81
C PRO A 593 -4.14 43.03 6.22
N THR A 594 -3.16 43.24 5.32
CA THR A 594 -2.90 44.51 4.65
C THR A 594 -3.73 44.64 3.39
N GLN A 595 -3.71 43.61 2.54
CA GLN A 595 -4.38 43.64 1.24
C GLN A 595 -5.87 43.26 1.31
N LYS A 596 -6.31 42.67 2.44
CA LYS A 596 -7.65 42.12 2.65
C LYS A 596 -8.07 41.15 1.55
N GLN A 597 -7.08 40.48 0.95
CA GLN A 597 -7.24 39.44 -0.04
C GLN A 597 -6.56 38.17 0.48
N PRO A 598 -7.01 36.98 0.09
CA PRO A 598 -6.34 35.76 0.48
C PRO A 598 -4.88 35.70 0.03
N PHE A 599 -4.04 35.04 0.81
CA PHE A 599 -2.67 34.72 0.41
C PHE A 599 -2.63 33.86 -0.87
N LYS A 600 -1.50 33.90 -1.58
CA LYS A 600 -1.27 33.03 -2.74
C LYS A 600 -1.26 31.55 -2.29
N PRO A 601 -1.39 30.56 -3.20
CA PRO A 601 -1.22 29.16 -2.80
C PRO A 601 0.17 28.88 -2.22
N GLU A 602 0.23 28.00 -1.22
CA GLU A 602 1.48 27.36 -0.82
C GLU A 602 2.00 26.48 -1.96
N THR A 603 3.31 26.37 -2.11
CA THR A 603 3.93 25.60 -3.20
C THR A 603 4.98 24.67 -2.66
N SER A 604 5.17 23.51 -3.29
CA SER A 604 6.31 22.64 -3.01
C SER A 604 7.04 22.27 -4.28
N ARG A 605 8.34 22.04 -4.16
CA ARG A 605 9.17 21.54 -5.26
C ARG A 605 10.19 20.55 -4.74
N GLN A 606 10.56 19.61 -5.59
CA GLN A 606 11.57 18.62 -5.28
C GLN A 606 12.51 18.37 -6.45
N TYR A 607 13.81 18.30 -6.13
CA TYR A 607 14.81 17.65 -6.97
C TYR A 607 15.12 16.29 -6.37
N GLU A 608 15.15 15.24 -7.19
CA GLU A 608 15.51 13.89 -6.76
C GLU A 608 16.42 13.22 -7.79
N ALA A 609 17.47 12.57 -7.31
CA ALA A 609 18.30 11.66 -8.11
C ALA A 609 18.30 10.29 -7.43
N GLY A 610 18.17 9.22 -8.19
CA GLY A 610 18.12 7.89 -7.63
C GLY A 610 18.56 6.81 -8.60
N ILE A 611 18.58 5.59 -8.10
CA ILE A 611 18.90 4.39 -8.86
C ILE A 611 18.01 3.25 -8.39
N ARG A 612 17.48 2.48 -9.34
CA ARG A 612 16.82 1.21 -9.07
C ARG A 612 17.64 0.07 -9.65
N TYR A 613 17.49 -1.09 -9.04
CA TYR A 613 18.04 -2.32 -9.56
C TYR A 613 17.01 -3.45 -9.44
N GLN A 614 16.68 -4.07 -10.55
CA GLN A 614 15.77 -5.20 -10.64
C GLN A 614 16.43 -6.28 -11.50
N PRO A 615 17.23 -7.19 -10.91
CA PRO A 615 17.96 -8.18 -11.67
C PRO A 615 16.99 -9.06 -12.50
N PRO A 616 17.21 -9.20 -13.81
CA PRO A 616 16.36 -10.01 -14.67
C PRO A 616 16.18 -11.44 -14.14
N GLY A 617 14.96 -11.97 -14.19
CA GLY A 617 14.64 -13.33 -13.74
C GLY A 617 14.54 -13.51 -12.23
N THR A 618 14.76 -12.47 -11.42
CA THR A 618 14.62 -12.53 -9.96
C THR A 618 13.34 -11.86 -9.47
N LYS A 619 13.00 -12.05 -8.20
CA LYS A 619 11.96 -11.31 -7.47
C LYS A 619 12.54 -10.19 -6.61
N ASP A 620 13.75 -9.72 -6.94
CA ASP A 620 14.45 -8.72 -6.16
C ASP A 620 14.21 -7.32 -6.70
N SER A 621 14.10 -6.34 -5.79
CA SER A 621 14.05 -4.93 -6.12
C SER A 621 14.84 -4.13 -5.09
N TYR A 622 15.74 -3.29 -5.59
CA TYR A 622 16.55 -2.36 -4.80
C TYR A 622 16.30 -0.93 -5.30
N SER A 623 16.32 0.02 -4.39
CA SER A 623 16.29 1.45 -4.73
C SER A 623 17.12 2.27 -3.75
N ALA A 624 17.74 3.32 -4.26
CA ALA A 624 18.36 4.36 -3.47
C ALA A 624 18.04 5.72 -4.10
N ALA A 625 17.74 6.73 -3.29
CA ALA A 625 17.42 8.08 -3.76
C ALA A 625 17.98 9.15 -2.81
N VAL A 626 18.43 10.27 -3.39
CA VAL A 626 18.74 11.52 -2.68
C VAL A 626 17.76 12.60 -3.13
N PHE A 627 17.26 13.39 -2.19
CA PHE A 627 16.25 14.40 -2.47
C PHE A 627 16.49 15.73 -1.75
N ASP A 628 16.08 16.84 -2.40
CA ASP A 628 15.93 18.18 -1.84
C ASP A 628 14.48 18.61 -2.05
N LEU A 629 13.69 18.57 -0.97
CA LEU A 629 12.27 18.90 -0.93
C LEU A 629 12.09 20.23 -0.18
N ARG A 630 11.34 21.15 -0.77
CA ARG A 630 11.01 22.44 -0.15
C ARG A 630 9.52 22.70 -0.19
N ARG A 631 8.93 23.00 0.97
CA ARG A 631 7.61 23.63 1.10
C ARG A 631 7.84 25.13 1.25
N GLN A 632 7.21 25.92 0.41
CA GLN A 632 7.43 27.36 0.28
C GLN A 632 6.10 28.11 0.32
N ASN A 633 6.15 29.38 0.71
CA ASN A 633 4.98 30.25 0.80
C ASN A 633 3.89 29.70 1.74
N TYR A 634 4.27 28.96 2.79
CA TYR A 634 3.32 28.61 3.84
C TYR A 634 3.14 29.78 4.80
N ILE A 635 2.00 29.83 5.47
CA ILE A 635 1.71 30.93 6.40
C ILE A 635 2.48 30.70 7.69
N SER A 636 3.30 31.68 8.04
CA SER A 636 3.92 31.82 9.36
C SER A 636 3.30 33.02 10.08
N TYR A 637 3.52 33.14 11.38
CA TYR A 637 2.98 34.24 12.18
C TYR A 637 4.13 35.11 12.69
N ASP A 638 3.99 36.42 12.68
CA ASP A 638 4.95 37.32 13.31
C ASP A 638 4.72 37.42 14.84
N ALA A 639 5.52 38.23 15.52
CA ALA A 639 5.47 38.39 16.98
C ALA A 639 4.12 38.92 17.50
N ASP A 640 3.35 39.59 16.64
CA ASP A 640 2.01 40.11 16.95
C ASP A 640 0.90 39.09 16.59
N ALA A 641 1.28 37.82 16.35
CA ALA A 641 0.42 36.76 15.86
C ALA A 641 -0.30 37.09 14.53
N MET A 642 0.29 37.97 13.72
CA MET A 642 -0.26 38.35 12.43
C MET A 642 0.24 37.38 11.34
N PRO A 643 -0.65 36.83 10.48
CA PRO A 643 -0.23 35.89 9.45
C PRO A 643 0.58 36.59 8.35
N ARG A 644 1.67 35.93 7.94
CA ARG A 644 2.60 36.35 6.90
C ARG A 644 2.98 35.16 6.03
N GLN A 645 2.93 35.33 4.71
CA GLN A 645 3.29 34.27 3.76
C GLN A 645 4.79 34.27 3.43
N THR A 646 5.62 34.01 4.43
CA THR A 646 7.09 34.00 4.34
C THR A 646 7.68 32.63 4.66
N GLY A 647 6.85 31.66 5.03
CA GLY A 647 7.28 30.35 5.50
C GLY A 647 8.00 29.53 4.44
N GLU A 648 9.15 28.96 4.80
CA GLU A 648 9.84 27.92 4.05
C GLU A 648 10.34 26.78 4.98
N VAL A 649 10.07 25.53 4.61
CA VAL A 649 10.64 24.33 5.25
C VAL A 649 11.44 23.56 4.21
N THR A 650 12.67 23.19 4.56
CA THR A 650 13.55 22.37 3.71
C THR A 650 13.75 20.99 4.35
N VAL A 651 13.50 19.93 3.57
CA VAL A 651 13.82 18.54 3.92
C VAL A 651 14.78 17.96 2.90
N ARG A 652 15.94 17.49 3.35
CA ARG A 652 16.94 16.80 2.52
C ARG A 652 17.31 15.47 3.14
N GLY A 653 17.44 14.45 2.32
CA GLY A 653 17.80 13.13 2.80
C GLY A 653 18.18 12.14 1.74
N VAL A 654 18.53 10.96 2.21
CA VAL A 654 18.81 9.77 1.43
C VAL A 654 17.89 8.65 1.91
N GLU A 655 17.29 7.93 0.96
CA GLU A 655 16.42 6.77 1.20
C GLU A 655 17.01 5.55 0.50
N PHE A 656 16.96 4.40 1.17
CA PHE A 656 17.30 3.09 0.61
C PHE A 656 16.16 2.12 0.90
N GLU A 657 15.82 1.31 -0.10
CA GLU A 657 14.80 0.27 0.00
C GLU A 657 15.26 -0.99 -0.72
N ALA A 658 15.10 -2.15 -0.10
CA ALA A 658 15.32 -3.43 -0.72
C ALA A 658 14.18 -4.38 -0.33
N THR A 659 13.58 -5.04 -1.32
CA THR A 659 12.62 -6.14 -1.12
C THR A 659 13.07 -7.31 -1.96
N LEU A 660 13.47 -8.40 -1.31
CA LEU A 660 14.32 -9.42 -1.88
C LEU A 660 13.79 -10.83 -1.58
N GLN A 661 14.10 -11.75 -2.48
CA GLN A 661 14.05 -13.20 -2.25
C GLN A 661 15.42 -13.81 -2.55
N PRO A 662 16.43 -13.60 -1.68
CA PRO A 662 17.82 -13.96 -1.98
C PRO A 662 18.04 -15.47 -2.16
N ILE A 663 17.21 -16.29 -1.52
CA ILE A 663 17.11 -17.73 -1.76
C ILE A 663 15.62 -18.11 -1.80
N PRO A 664 15.25 -19.25 -2.42
CA PRO A 664 13.86 -19.68 -2.45
C PRO A 664 13.25 -19.72 -1.04
N ARG A 665 12.08 -19.09 -0.89
CA ARG A 665 11.27 -19.02 0.36
C ARG A 665 11.83 -18.15 1.49
N LEU A 666 12.96 -17.47 1.30
CA LEU A 666 13.44 -16.42 2.21
C LEU A 666 13.04 -15.06 1.64
N ASN A 667 12.19 -14.31 2.33
CA ASN A 667 11.86 -12.93 1.95
C ASN A 667 12.55 -11.96 2.91
N VAL A 668 13.11 -10.88 2.36
CA VAL A 668 13.77 -9.82 3.14
C VAL A 668 13.23 -8.47 2.71
N ILE A 669 12.85 -7.63 3.66
CA ILE A 669 12.54 -6.22 3.45
C ILE A 669 13.53 -5.42 4.29
N ALA A 670 14.28 -4.53 3.66
CA ALA A 670 15.18 -3.61 4.34
C ALA A 670 14.91 -2.19 3.88
N SER A 671 14.88 -1.26 4.84
CA SER A 671 14.70 0.17 4.55
C SER A 671 15.62 1.01 5.41
N TYR A 672 16.18 2.07 4.85
CA TYR A 672 16.93 3.07 5.59
C TYR A 672 16.58 4.47 5.12
N SER A 673 16.53 5.44 6.03
CA SER A 673 16.35 6.84 5.72
C SER A 673 17.23 7.68 6.62
N TRP A 674 18.03 8.54 5.99
CA TRP A 674 18.86 9.53 6.64
C TRP A 674 18.40 10.92 6.24
N THR A 675 17.96 11.73 7.20
CA THR A 675 17.37 13.06 6.94
C THR A 675 18.10 14.12 7.77
N PRO A 676 19.30 14.56 7.34
CA PRO A 676 20.14 15.50 8.09
C PRO A 676 19.59 16.92 8.15
N LYS A 677 18.66 17.27 7.25
CA LYS A 677 18.04 18.59 7.22
C LYS A 677 16.53 18.42 7.12
N ALA A 678 15.81 18.90 8.12
CA ALA A 678 14.35 18.97 8.17
C ALA A 678 13.97 20.18 9.03
N VAL A 679 14.18 21.39 8.49
CA VAL A 679 14.18 22.63 9.28
C VAL A 679 13.44 23.76 8.57
N VAL A 680 12.91 24.69 9.36
CA VAL A 680 12.38 25.97 8.89
C VAL A 680 13.55 26.82 8.39
N THR A 681 13.51 27.24 7.13
CA THR A 681 14.54 28.07 6.48
C THR A 681 14.10 29.51 6.27
N ALA A 682 12.80 29.80 6.33
CA ALA A 682 12.25 31.15 6.39
C ALA A 682 10.96 31.14 7.23
N SER A 683 10.77 32.18 8.04
CA SER A 683 9.57 32.43 8.83
C SER A 683 9.51 33.91 9.22
N SER A 684 8.30 34.42 9.46
CA SER A 684 8.11 35.73 10.08
C SER A 684 8.35 35.75 11.59
N ASN A 685 8.51 34.59 12.21
CA ASN A 685 9.03 34.45 13.56
C ASN A 685 10.51 34.00 13.51
N PRO A 686 11.49 34.89 13.80
CA PRO A 686 12.90 34.53 13.77
C PRO A 686 13.28 33.37 14.69
N ALA A 687 12.51 33.11 15.76
CA ALA A 687 12.78 32.01 16.68
C ALA A 687 12.58 30.62 16.03
N GLU A 688 11.77 30.53 14.97
CA GLU A 688 11.51 29.26 14.26
C GLU A 688 12.64 28.88 13.31
N ILE A 689 13.39 29.87 12.81
CA ILE A 689 14.42 29.65 11.77
C ILE A 689 15.52 28.73 12.32
N GLY A 690 15.78 27.64 11.61
CA GLY A 690 16.74 26.60 12.00
C GLY A 690 16.17 25.51 12.92
N ARG A 691 14.95 25.68 13.45
CA ARG A 691 14.26 24.63 14.22
C ARG A 691 13.63 23.58 13.30
N GLN A 692 13.32 22.41 13.86
CA GLN A 692 12.57 21.38 13.15
C GLN A 692 11.11 21.83 13.00
N ALA A 693 10.59 21.82 11.78
CA ALA A 693 9.16 22.11 11.56
C ALA A 693 8.27 20.96 12.09
N THR A 694 8.72 19.73 11.87
CA THR A 694 8.09 18.49 12.34
C THR A 694 9.16 17.56 12.91
N ALA A 695 8.76 16.63 13.77
CA ALA A 695 9.64 15.70 14.48
C ALA A 695 10.25 14.62 13.58
N VAL A 696 10.97 15.02 12.55
CA VAL A 696 11.68 14.10 11.64
C VAL A 696 12.94 13.59 12.33
N PRO A 697 13.05 12.28 12.61
CA PRO A 697 14.28 11.70 13.17
C PRO A 697 15.40 11.70 12.13
N LEU A 698 16.64 11.90 12.59
CA LEU A 698 17.82 11.91 11.71
C LEU A 698 18.02 10.59 10.97
N ASN A 699 17.77 9.47 11.65
CA ASN A 699 17.96 8.12 11.12
C ASN A 699 16.71 7.28 11.38
N ARG A 700 16.24 6.56 10.36
CA ARG A 700 15.24 5.49 10.49
C ARG A 700 15.75 4.26 9.76
N ALA A 701 15.64 3.10 10.38
CA ALA A 701 16.01 1.84 9.76
C ALA A 701 14.95 0.78 10.06
N SER A 702 14.69 -0.11 9.12
CA SER A 702 13.90 -1.31 9.39
C SER A 702 14.44 -2.49 8.62
N LEU A 703 14.31 -3.67 9.22
CA LEU A 703 14.65 -4.94 8.61
C LEU A 703 13.58 -5.95 9.00
N TRP A 704 13.07 -6.67 8.02
CA TRP A 704 12.16 -7.79 8.19
C TRP A 704 12.68 -8.98 7.41
N VAL A 705 12.65 -10.14 8.03
CA VAL A 705 13.04 -11.41 7.40
C VAL A 705 12.00 -12.46 7.73
N ASP A 706 11.50 -13.16 6.71
CA ASP A 706 10.69 -14.35 6.91
C ASP A 706 11.14 -15.50 6.01
N TYR A 707 11.07 -16.72 6.56
CA TYR A 707 11.43 -17.95 5.87
C TYR A 707 10.31 -18.97 5.97
N ARG A 708 9.99 -19.61 4.85
CA ARG A 708 9.04 -20.72 4.80
C ARG A 708 9.78 -22.05 4.60
N PHE A 709 9.67 -22.91 5.60
CA PHE A 709 10.27 -24.24 5.62
C PHE A 709 9.48 -25.23 4.75
N GLU A 710 10.08 -26.37 4.39
CA GLU A 710 9.39 -27.47 3.67
C GLU A 710 8.21 -28.02 4.47
N SER A 711 8.27 -27.94 5.80
CA SER A 711 7.18 -28.29 6.70
C SER A 711 5.95 -27.37 6.57
N ARG A 712 6.00 -26.35 5.69
CA ARG A 712 5.00 -25.30 5.50
C ARG A 712 4.85 -24.35 6.69
N ILE A 713 5.68 -24.51 7.71
CA ILE A 713 5.85 -23.51 8.77
C ILE A 713 6.55 -22.29 8.15
N LYS A 714 6.06 -21.10 8.47
CA LYS A 714 6.68 -19.82 8.15
C LYS A 714 7.08 -19.14 9.45
N VAL A 715 8.30 -18.64 9.54
CA VAL A 715 8.78 -17.88 10.70
C VAL A 715 9.37 -16.58 10.21
N GLY A 716 9.19 -15.51 10.95
CA GLY A 716 9.84 -14.26 10.64
C GLY A 716 9.93 -13.32 11.82
N LEU A 717 10.83 -12.38 11.65
CA LEU A 717 11.28 -11.45 12.67
C LEU A 717 11.63 -10.14 11.98
N GLY A 718 11.24 -9.04 12.61
CA GLY A 718 11.65 -7.72 12.19
C GLY A 718 12.07 -6.81 13.33
N ALA A 719 12.83 -5.80 12.96
CA ALA A 719 13.27 -4.72 13.83
C ALA A 719 13.01 -3.38 13.14
N ARG A 720 12.51 -2.41 13.91
CA ARG A 720 12.27 -1.03 13.46
C ARG A 720 12.98 -0.07 14.41
N PHE A 721 13.94 0.68 13.90
CA PHE A 721 14.69 1.71 14.62
C PHE A 721 14.22 3.11 14.23
N THR A 722 13.95 3.94 15.24
CA THR A 722 13.69 5.37 15.09
C THR A 722 14.73 6.14 15.92
N GLY A 723 15.48 7.02 15.26
CA GLY A 723 16.47 7.88 15.88
C GLY A 723 15.86 9.00 16.73
N SER A 724 16.71 9.68 17.51
CA SER A 724 16.30 10.82 18.32
C SER A 724 15.89 12.03 17.45
N ASN A 725 15.01 12.87 17.99
CA ASN A 725 14.54 14.13 17.41
C ASN A 725 14.25 15.17 18.51
N ARG A 726 13.87 16.40 18.15
CA ARG A 726 13.57 17.51 19.08
C ARG A 726 12.06 17.80 19.22
N GLY A 727 11.20 16.88 18.81
CA GLY A 727 9.76 17.08 18.76
C GLY A 727 9.32 18.06 17.66
N ASP A 728 8.01 18.25 17.54
CA ASP A 728 7.42 19.20 16.60
C ASP A 728 7.76 20.64 17.03
N GLY A 729 8.07 21.49 16.04
CA GLY A 729 8.60 22.84 16.28
C GLY A 729 10.00 22.89 16.89
N GLY A 730 10.62 21.75 17.24
CA GLY A 730 11.86 21.71 18.01
C GLY A 730 11.69 22.12 19.47
N GLU A 731 10.46 22.05 20.00
CA GLU A 731 10.09 22.55 21.33
C GLU A 731 10.21 21.50 22.46
N ALA A 732 10.67 20.28 22.17
CA ALA A 732 10.80 19.28 23.23
C ALA A 732 11.85 19.72 24.27
N PRO A 733 11.54 19.61 25.59
CA PRO A 733 12.43 20.11 26.65
C PRO A 733 13.80 19.40 26.66
N VAL A 734 13.84 18.15 26.20
CA VAL A 734 15.06 17.39 25.93
C VAL A 734 14.87 16.60 24.62
N PRO A 735 15.92 16.09 23.97
CA PRO A 735 15.75 15.23 22.79
C PRO A 735 14.86 14.01 23.11
N VAL A 736 13.89 13.73 22.25
CA VAL A 736 13.09 12.51 22.33
C VAL A 736 14.03 11.31 22.12
N PRO A 737 14.11 10.33 23.04
CA PRO A 737 15.04 9.22 22.91
C PRO A 737 14.80 8.35 21.68
N SER A 738 15.87 7.77 21.15
CA SER A 738 15.74 6.75 20.11
C SER A 738 15.15 5.44 20.68
N PHE A 739 14.53 4.65 19.80
CA PHE A 739 13.98 3.35 20.19
C PHE A 739 14.08 2.32 19.06
N VAL A 740 14.06 1.05 19.46
CA VAL A 740 13.95 -0.11 18.58
C VAL A 740 12.73 -0.91 19.03
N LEU A 741 11.89 -1.29 18.08
CA LEU A 741 10.78 -2.22 18.27
C LEU A 741 11.07 -3.50 17.50
N PHE A 742 10.68 -4.64 18.08
CA PHE A 742 10.76 -5.94 17.43
C PHE A 742 9.36 -6.43 17.10
N ASP A 743 9.18 -7.03 15.95
CA ASP A 743 7.92 -7.67 15.53
C ASP A 743 8.24 -9.11 15.10
N ALA A 744 7.31 -10.05 15.28
CA ALA A 744 7.53 -11.46 14.94
C ALA A 744 6.25 -12.13 14.43
N MET A 745 6.44 -13.22 13.68
CA MET A 745 5.35 -14.09 13.27
C MET A 745 5.75 -15.55 13.18
N ILE A 746 4.79 -16.41 13.44
CA ILE A 746 4.80 -17.82 13.05
C ILE A 746 3.52 -18.12 12.29
N GLY A 747 3.65 -18.83 11.18
CA GLY A 747 2.53 -19.23 10.34
C GLY A 747 2.64 -20.68 9.91
N TYR A 748 1.51 -21.25 9.50
CA TYR A 748 1.42 -22.63 9.04
C TYR A 748 0.35 -22.75 7.95
N GLU A 749 0.78 -23.13 6.75
CA GLU A 749 -0.10 -23.36 5.59
C GLU A 749 -0.37 -24.87 5.46
N THR A 750 -1.62 -25.30 5.48
CA THR A 750 -1.98 -26.72 5.29
C THR A 750 -3.29 -26.89 4.52
N GLY A 751 -3.20 -27.52 3.35
CA GLY A 751 -4.33 -27.62 2.42
C GLY A 751 -4.89 -26.22 2.08
N ARG A 752 -6.15 -26.00 2.46
CA ARG A 752 -6.88 -24.73 2.28
C ARG A 752 -6.73 -23.75 3.44
N TRP A 753 -6.08 -24.18 4.54
CA TRP A 753 -5.91 -23.37 5.74
C TRP A 753 -4.58 -22.61 5.72
N ASN A 754 -4.62 -21.36 6.16
CA ASN A 754 -3.46 -20.57 6.53
C ASN A 754 -3.66 -20.03 7.95
N LEU A 755 -2.81 -20.48 8.86
CA LEU A 755 -2.82 -20.07 10.27
C LEU A 755 -1.64 -19.14 10.52
N ALA A 756 -1.84 -18.07 11.29
CA ALA A 756 -0.76 -17.15 11.66
C ALA A 756 -0.93 -16.64 13.09
N LEU A 757 0.18 -16.46 13.79
CA LEU A 757 0.28 -15.73 15.04
C LEU A 757 1.30 -14.61 14.85
N ASN A 758 0.86 -13.37 14.99
CA ASN A 758 1.67 -12.17 14.81
C ASN A 758 1.79 -11.43 16.14
N ALA A 759 2.98 -10.93 16.44
CA ALA A 759 3.24 -10.08 17.61
C ALA A 759 4.00 -8.83 17.19
N ARG A 760 3.42 -7.65 17.44
CA ARG A 760 4.04 -6.35 17.18
C ARG A 760 4.48 -5.72 18.50
N ASN A 761 5.62 -5.02 18.50
CA ASN A 761 6.28 -4.58 19.74
C ASN A 761 6.46 -5.76 20.72
N LEU A 762 7.11 -6.83 20.25
CA LEU A 762 7.28 -8.12 20.92
C LEU A 762 7.84 -7.99 22.35
N SER A 763 8.80 -7.08 22.55
CA SER A 763 9.41 -6.80 23.85
C SER A 763 8.55 -5.94 24.79
N ASN A 764 7.35 -5.53 24.34
CA ASN A 764 6.43 -4.64 25.04
C ASN A 764 7.12 -3.35 25.52
N LYS A 765 7.94 -2.75 24.66
CA LYS A 765 8.67 -1.53 24.98
C LYS A 765 7.69 -0.38 25.18
N THR A 766 7.81 0.32 26.30
CA THR A 766 7.18 1.63 26.49
C THR A 766 8.10 2.70 25.93
N TYR A 767 7.60 3.53 25.01
CA TYR A 767 8.39 4.55 24.34
C TYR A 767 7.54 5.78 24.00
N ILE A 768 8.21 6.93 23.96
CA ILE A 768 7.64 8.18 23.44
C ILE A 768 7.89 8.22 21.95
N ALA A 769 6.82 8.30 21.17
CA ALA A 769 6.89 8.33 19.73
C ALA A 769 7.21 9.73 19.20
N ASN A 770 6.61 10.75 19.80
CA ASN A 770 6.78 12.15 19.44
C ASN A 770 6.38 13.06 20.63
N CYS A 771 6.85 14.30 20.63
CA CYS A 771 6.37 15.36 21.49
C CYS A 771 6.12 16.63 20.67
N GLY A 772 5.07 17.37 21.00
CA GLY A 772 4.69 18.62 20.35
C GLY A 772 3.60 19.33 21.15
N TYR A 773 3.55 20.66 21.04
CA TYR A 773 2.50 21.48 21.67
C TYR A 773 2.36 21.23 23.19
N GLY A 774 3.48 21.09 23.90
CA GLY A 774 3.50 20.85 25.35
C GLY A 774 3.14 19.43 25.79
N SER A 775 2.86 18.51 24.85
CA SER A 775 2.49 17.12 25.15
C SER A 775 3.43 16.12 24.48
N CYS A 776 3.53 14.91 25.04
CA CYS A 776 4.23 13.76 24.49
C CYS A 776 3.27 12.59 24.29
N TYR A 777 3.42 11.93 23.14
CA TYR A 777 2.59 10.83 22.70
C TYR A 777 3.36 9.53 22.84
N TYR A 778 2.81 8.58 23.61
CA TYR A 778 3.41 7.25 23.71
C TYR A 778 2.94 6.38 22.54
N GLY A 779 3.83 5.52 22.07
CA GLY A 779 3.51 4.60 20.99
C GLY A 779 2.63 3.41 21.43
N ASP A 780 2.28 2.59 20.45
CA ASP A 780 1.41 1.43 20.65
C ASP A 780 2.08 0.41 21.60
N PRO A 781 1.33 -0.16 22.56
CA PRO A 781 1.81 -1.28 23.38
C PRO A 781 1.99 -2.54 22.51
N ARG A 782 2.41 -3.65 23.12
CA ARG A 782 2.42 -4.94 22.42
C ARG A 782 1.01 -5.30 21.93
N THR A 783 0.93 -5.85 20.72
CA THR A 783 -0.29 -6.43 20.16
C THR A 783 0.01 -7.83 19.62
N VAL A 784 -0.77 -8.81 20.06
CA VAL A 784 -0.74 -10.19 19.60
C VAL A 784 -2.05 -10.56 18.94
N VAL A 785 -1.99 -11.13 17.73
CA VAL A 785 -3.15 -11.53 16.94
C VAL A 785 -2.92 -12.92 16.36
N ALA A 786 -3.87 -13.82 16.58
CA ALA A 786 -3.98 -15.10 15.90
C ALA A 786 -5.01 -14.98 14.76
N THR A 787 -4.67 -15.52 13.60
CA THR A 787 -5.49 -15.50 12.39
C THR A 787 -5.63 -16.92 11.84
N ALA A 788 -6.83 -17.29 11.44
CA ALA A 788 -7.11 -18.47 10.63
C ALA A 788 -7.84 -18.05 9.36
N SER A 789 -7.26 -18.34 8.20
CA SER A 789 -7.87 -18.12 6.89
C SER A 789 -8.12 -19.46 6.20
N TYR A 790 -9.26 -19.60 5.52
CA TYR A 790 -9.61 -20.76 4.72
C TYR A 790 -9.94 -20.30 3.29
N ARG A 791 -9.22 -20.83 2.29
CA ARG A 791 -9.33 -20.45 0.87
C ARG A 791 -9.75 -21.63 -0.01
N TRP A 792 -10.71 -21.45 -0.92
CA TRP A 792 -11.15 -22.52 -1.84
C TRP A 792 -11.61 -22.05 -3.20
#